data_AF-A0A4D8XQP3-F1
#
_entry.id   AF-A0A4D8XQP3-F1
#
_cell.length_a   1.000
_cell.length_b   1.000
_cell.length_c   1.000
_cell.angle_alpha   90.00
_cell.angle_beta   90.00
_cell.angle_gamma   90.00
#
_symmetry.space_group_name_H-M   'P 1'
#
loop_
_entity.id
_entity.type
_entity.pdbx_description
1 polymer ?
#
loop_
_entity_poly.entity_id
_entity_poly.type
_entity_poly.pdbx_seq_one_letter_code
_entity_poly.pdbx_strand_id
1 'polypeptide(L)'
;MIKTKLSSEWERRKKALIEEGNFEGGSGSTISTTGSLLTSVTEKVSTTGMYTGPKFTSYLEVVKKLNEARLKGSKIPLAKVFASELRGIDRELRSDQVLECWEALSIIEREDAGGFDQLNLSTWYKSPAGSSNRSQWNRALVAGSRKYLESSFSKYIDSTISYYPRDALLGGKPSNIDRIKTFLHIRMKRGSPNEIQKMDMIDGTPIWACIFYLFRCGYLREAYNFASQYEFHLLKSEPNFVAYLKAFIETEDNFLTGILRAQIQSDYSQRLIVGNQDPFKMTLLKVLGCCDLSKKTIPEVITTTQDYIWLQLWLIKEGGQESVTSSSSSQYNLSSLQKLVLDFGPKHFNPKNNNPVQYFETLLTVGLFEDALAYLFESSHQMDAIHFAIALTYHGTINAIPNPGGSEWETVIPLKEAGNSNVMTPCLNYFKLISAVAKTFSAADVIDAVQYYLALSLVPQGYNTICQESIRDAILASGCLSAILGDTAADGTHRPGIISHFSPLMSSSSTSSSEEQRRFMHNLTKSAAGKCEKDDKFIDAVHLYNLAGDYDKVLQIICLKMSQTFSQAYVAPSQATVFSSAKSVYQFYTSTQEISMKVQMRSLETCKILIDLLEFKKLFAESHWRPALQRIEDMRIFYLSPSEDSVEQLDNVSAAVERFKALDDTITLDNLSIKTLDVSKKSNYCVVNRVI
;
A
#
# COMPACT_ATOMS: atom_id res chain seq x y z
N MET A 1 7.45 27.46 40.02
CA MET A 1 6.30 27.06 40.84
C MET A 1 5.06 26.64 40.05
N ILE A 2 4.71 27.29 38.93
CA ILE A 2 3.53 26.92 38.11
C ILE A 2 3.76 25.61 37.31
N LYS A 3 4.95 25.42 36.71
CA LYS A 3 5.31 24.15 36.02
C LYS A 3 5.34 22.93 36.96
N THR A 4 5.69 23.13 38.22
CA THR A 4 5.75 22.06 39.22
C THR A 4 4.36 21.65 39.72
N LYS A 5 3.41 22.60 39.82
CA LYS A 5 2.01 22.30 40.16
C LYS A 5 1.28 21.56 39.03
N LEU A 6 1.44 21.99 37.77
CA LEU A 6 0.84 21.32 36.60
C LEU A 6 1.38 19.90 36.39
N SER A 7 2.68 19.67 36.62
CA SER A 7 3.26 18.32 36.58
C SER A 7 2.74 17.43 37.70
N SER A 8 2.55 17.99 38.91
CA SER A 8 1.98 17.26 40.05
C SER A 8 0.49 16.93 39.87
N GLU A 9 -0.28 17.80 39.22
CA GLU A 9 -1.69 17.55 38.91
C GLU A 9 -1.85 16.54 37.78
N TRP A 10 -0.95 16.55 36.78
CA TRP A 10 -0.89 15.54 35.73
C TRP A 10 -0.56 14.15 36.27
N GLU A 11 0.47 14.02 37.12
CA GLU A 11 0.83 12.75 37.75
C GLU A 11 -0.29 12.25 38.69
N ARG A 12 -0.99 13.15 39.40
CA ARG A 12 -2.14 12.79 40.25
C ARG A 12 -3.35 12.32 39.42
N ARG A 13 -3.58 12.93 38.24
CA ARG A 13 -4.65 12.55 37.29
C ARG A 13 -4.33 11.25 36.56
N LYS A 14 -3.07 11.01 36.23
CA LYS A 14 -2.54 9.73 35.72
C LYS A 14 -2.70 8.61 36.75
N LYS A 15 -2.44 8.89 38.03
CA LYS A 15 -2.63 7.91 39.12
C LYS A 15 -4.11 7.55 39.34
N ALA A 16 -5.00 8.53 39.28
CA ALA A 16 -6.45 8.29 39.35
C ALA A 16 -6.98 7.45 38.16
N LEU A 17 -6.43 7.64 36.95
CA LEU A 17 -6.77 6.84 35.78
C LEU A 17 -6.21 5.40 35.84
N ILE A 18 -5.11 5.19 36.55
CA ILE A 18 -4.54 3.85 36.80
C ILE A 18 -5.34 3.11 37.89
N GLU A 19 -5.81 3.82 38.91
CA GLU A 19 -6.67 3.25 39.97
C GLU A 19 -8.07 2.90 39.45
N GLU A 20 -8.62 3.65 38.48
CA GLU A 20 -9.87 3.29 37.79
C GLU A 20 -9.73 2.11 36.79
N GLY A 21 -8.50 1.70 36.45
CA GLY A 21 -8.20 0.63 35.50
C GLY A 21 -7.87 -0.73 36.13
N ASN A 22 -7.86 -0.85 37.46
CA ASN A 22 -7.46 -2.07 38.16
C ASN A 22 -8.68 -2.98 38.41
N PHE A 23 -8.98 -3.86 37.46
CA PHE A 23 -9.85 -5.03 37.69
C PHE A 23 -9.09 -6.03 38.58
N GLU A 24 -9.54 -6.18 39.83
CA GLU A 24 -9.03 -7.20 40.74
C GLU A 24 -9.48 -8.61 40.29
N GLY A 25 -8.52 -9.40 39.82
CA GLY A 25 -8.54 -10.86 39.89
C GLY A 25 -7.53 -11.31 40.94
N GLY A 26 -8.01 -11.79 42.09
CA GLY A 26 -7.16 -12.13 43.22
C GLY A 26 -6.40 -13.45 43.07
N SER A 27 -5.10 -13.42 43.43
CA SER A 27 -4.43 -14.30 44.41
C SER A 27 -2.92 -14.23 44.21
N GLY A 28 -2.20 -13.90 45.27
CA GLY A 28 -0.84 -13.37 45.23
C GLY A 28 0.30 -14.38 45.10
N SER A 29 1.46 -13.85 44.74
CA SER A 29 2.70 -14.03 45.52
C SER A 29 3.64 -12.86 45.24
N THR A 30 4.21 -12.31 46.31
CA THR A 30 5.17 -11.20 46.33
C THR A 30 6.55 -11.67 45.89
N ILE A 31 7.16 -11.06 44.85
CA ILE A 31 8.62 -11.07 44.66
C ILE A 31 9.11 -9.68 44.25
N SER A 32 10.16 -9.27 44.97
CA SER A 32 10.85 -8.00 45.01
C SER A 32 11.48 -7.52 43.70
N THR A 33 11.34 -6.22 43.47
CA THR A 33 12.06 -5.42 42.48
C THR A 33 13.56 -5.34 42.80
N THR A 34 14.41 -5.81 41.87
CA THR A 34 15.78 -5.31 41.74
C THR A 34 16.06 -5.09 40.25
N GLY A 35 16.63 -3.92 39.94
CA GLY A 35 16.88 -3.49 38.57
C GLY A 35 17.98 -4.29 37.90
N SER A 36 17.84 -4.48 36.59
CA SER A 36 18.96 -4.76 35.71
C SER A 36 18.64 -4.22 34.32
N LEU A 37 19.59 -3.48 33.75
CA LEU A 37 19.62 -3.11 32.35
C LEU A 37 19.53 -4.38 31.49
N LEU A 38 18.67 -4.36 30.46
CA LEU A 38 18.65 -5.40 29.43
C LEU A 38 18.68 -4.78 28.03
N THR A 39 19.87 -4.86 27.46
CA THR A 39 20.19 -4.89 26.03
C THR A 39 19.72 -6.22 25.38
N SER A 40 19.18 -6.11 24.16
CA SER A 40 18.91 -7.16 23.14
C SER A 40 17.83 -8.20 23.51
N VAL A 41 16.96 -8.66 22.61
CA VAL A 41 17.23 -9.32 21.33
C VAL A 41 16.04 -9.08 20.38
N THR A 42 16.29 -8.54 19.19
CA THR A 42 15.36 -8.62 18.06
C THR A 42 15.52 -9.98 17.40
N GLU A 43 14.61 -10.91 17.69
CA GLU A 43 14.49 -12.12 16.88
C GLU A 43 14.07 -11.71 15.47
N LYS A 44 14.96 -11.92 14.49
CA LYS A 44 14.62 -11.85 13.08
C LYS A 44 13.64 -12.98 12.77
N VAL A 45 12.34 -12.68 12.82
CA VAL A 45 11.31 -13.51 12.21
C VAL A 45 11.68 -13.71 10.74
N SER A 46 11.81 -14.96 10.31
CA SER A 46 12.10 -15.29 8.91
C SER A 46 10.92 -14.85 8.04
N THR A 47 11.10 -13.75 7.30
CA THR A 47 10.09 -13.10 6.46
C THR A 47 9.69 -13.93 5.22
N THR A 48 10.47 -14.97 4.88
CA THR A 48 10.26 -15.79 3.67
C THR A 48 9.02 -16.69 3.73
N GLY A 49 8.59 -17.14 4.91
CA GLY A 49 7.38 -17.96 5.05
C GLY A 49 6.06 -17.17 5.03
N MET A 50 6.11 -15.87 5.31
CA MET A 50 4.91 -15.05 5.54
C MET A 50 4.18 -14.64 4.25
N TYR A 51 4.88 -14.67 3.11
CA TYR A 51 4.36 -14.35 1.78
C TYR A 51 4.11 -15.60 0.94
N THR A 52 3.75 -16.70 1.61
CA THR A 52 3.44 -17.98 0.97
C THR A 52 2.15 -18.55 1.55
N GLY A 53 1.42 -19.34 0.77
CA GLY A 53 0.19 -20.01 1.22
C GLY A 53 -1.10 -19.41 0.67
N PRO A 54 -2.25 -20.05 0.97
CA PRO A 54 -3.52 -19.82 0.28
C PRO A 54 -4.06 -18.40 0.46
N LYS A 55 -3.80 -17.79 1.62
CA LYS A 55 -4.20 -16.41 1.91
C LYS A 55 -3.47 -15.41 1.03
N PHE A 56 -2.16 -15.57 0.89
CA PHE A 56 -1.36 -14.70 0.04
C PHE A 56 -1.78 -14.81 -1.43
N THR A 57 -1.98 -16.03 -1.93
CA THR A 57 -2.48 -16.26 -3.30
C THR A 57 -3.84 -15.61 -3.52
N SER A 58 -4.78 -15.76 -2.58
CA SER A 58 -6.10 -15.15 -2.68
C SER A 58 -6.02 -13.62 -2.74
N TYR A 59 -5.17 -13.01 -1.90
CA TYR A 59 -4.96 -11.57 -1.90
C TYR A 59 -4.29 -11.06 -3.19
N LEU A 60 -3.30 -11.78 -3.72
CA LEU A 60 -2.67 -11.47 -5.01
C LEU A 60 -3.71 -11.49 -6.15
N GLU A 61 -4.62 -12.45 -6.17
CA GLU A 61 -5.69 -12.51 -7.17
C GLU A 61 -6.64 -11.30 -7.07
N VAL A 62 -6.89 -10.78 -5.87
CA VAL A 62 -7.64 -9.51 -5.71
C VAL A 62 -6.86 -8.33 -6.29
N VAL A 63 -5.55 -8.25 -6.09
CA VAL A 63 -4.70 -7.18 -6.66
C VAL A 63 -4.69 -7.25 -8.20
N LYS A 64 -4.66 -8.45 -8.78
CA LYS A 64 -4.81 -8.63 -10.25
C LYS A 64 -6.17 -8.14 -10.73
N LYS A 65 -7.27 -8.57 -10.07
CA LYS A 65 -8.63 -8.11 -10.37
C LYS A 65 -8.75 -6.58 -10.27
N LEU A 66 -8.10 -5.96 -9.28
CA LEU A 66 -8.04 -4.51 -9.13
C LEU A 66 -7.40 -3.83 -10.34
N ASN A 67 -6.22 -4.28 -10.74
CA ASN A 67 -5.51 -3.68 -11.87
C ASN A 67 -6.27 -3.89 -13.19
N GLU A 68 -6.88 -5.05 -13.41
CA GLU A 68 -7.76 -5.28 -14.55
C GLU A 68 -8.99 -4.38 -14.55
N ALA A 69 -9.63 -4.19 -13.40
CA ALA A 69 -10.79 -3.29 -13.28
C ALA A 69 -10.40 -1.85 -13.61
N ARG A 70 -9.25 -1.39 -13.09
CA ARG A 70 -8.67 -0.07 -13.38
C ARG A 70 -8.39 0.11 -14.87
N LEU A 71 -7.84 -0.91 -15.54
CA LEU A 71 -7.60 -0.89 -17.00
C LEU A 71 -8.90 -0.73 -17.80
N LYS A 72 -9.99 -1.35 -17.33
CA LYS A 72 -11.32 -1.23 -17.93
C LYS A 72 -12.03 0.09 -17.58
N GLY A 73 -11.41 0.97 -16.78
CA GLY A 73 -12.06 2.17 -16.24
C GLY A 73 -13.22 1.88 -15.29
N SER A 74 -13.26 0.65 -14.76
CA SER A 74 -14.29 0.18 -13.85
C SER A 74 -13.80 0.22 -12.40
N LYS A 75 -14.78 0.29 -11.50
CA LYS A 75 -14.58 0.48 -10.07
C LYS A 75 -14.98 -0.81 -9.35
N ILE A 76 -14.24 -1.22 -8.31
CA ILE A 76 -14.53 -2.45 -7.55
C ILE A 76 -14.65 -2.19 -6.04
N PRO A 77 -15.60 -2.83 -5.33
CA PRO A 77 -15.71 -2.75 -3.87
C PRO A 77 -14.62 -3.60 -3.21
N LEU A 78 -13.43 -3.05 -3.13
CA LEU A 78 -12.20 -3.77 -2.83
C LEU A 78 -12.20 -4.41 -1.44
N ALA A 79 -12.72 -3.74 -0.40
CA ALA A 79 -12.78 -4.29 0.95
C ALA A 79 -13.69 -5.53 1.01
N LYS A 80 -14.85 -5.49 0.34
CA LYS A 80 -15.74 -6.66 0.21
C LYS A 80 -15.12 -7.80 -0.58
N VAL A 81 -14.41 -7.48 -1.67
CA VAL A 81 -13.76 -8.50 -2.49
C VAL A 81 -12.70 -9.21 -1.65
N PHE A 82 -11.86 -8.47 -0.90
CA PHE A 82 -10.92 -9.09 0.05
C PHE A 82 -11.64 -9.92 1.12
N ALA A 83 -12.72 -9.41 1.72
CA ALA A 83 -13.52 -10.16 2.69
C ALA A 83 -14.08 -11.46 2.09
N SER A 84 -14.58 -11.41 0.85
CA SER A 84 -15.16 -12.57 0.15
C SER A 84 -14.10 -13.64 -0.13
N GLU A 85 -12.95 -13.26 -0.66
CA GLU A 85 -11.85 -14.20 -0.94
C GLU A 85 -11.31 -14.80 0.36
N LEU A 86 -11.12 -14.00 1.40
CA LEU A 86 -10.71 -14.49 2.72
C LEU A 86 -11.77 -15.44 3.33
N ARG A 87 -13.06 -15.22 3.06
CA ARG A 87 -14.17 -16.12 3.45
C ARG A 87 -14.18 -17.44 2.67
N GLY A 88 -13.54 -17.51 1.50
CA GLY A 88 -13.36 -18.75 0.72
C GLY A 88 -12.30 -19.69 1.30
N ILE A 89 -11.34 -19.18 2.07
CA ILE A 89 -10.25 -19.96 2.68
C ILE A 89 -10.79 -20.88 3.79
N ASP A 90 -10.07 -21.93 4.16
CA ASP A 90 -10.47 -22.76 5.30
C ASP A 90 -10.43 -21.97 6.63
N ARG A 91 -11.36 -22.25 7.54
CA ARG A 91 -11.49 -21.50 8.81
C ARG A 91 -10.24 -21.57 9.67
N GLU A 92 -9.55 -22.70 9.66
CA GLU A 92 -8.32 -22.92 10.45
C GLU A 92 -7.13 -22.10 9.93
N LEU A 93 -7.18 -21.66 8.66
CA LEU A 93 -6.10 -20.95 7.97
C LEU A 93 -6.34 -19.45 7.83
N ARG A 94 -7.49 -18.94 8.27
CA ARG A 94 -7.82 -17.50 8.26
C ARG A 94 -7.97 -16.95 9.67
N SER A 95 -7.86 -15.62 9.78
CA SER A 95 -8.23 -14.89 10.98
C SER A 95 -9.63 -14.28 10.79
N ASP A 96 -10.60 -14.73 11.59
CA ASP A 96 -11.96 -14.18 11.57
C ASP A 96 -11.97 -12.70 12.03
N GLN A 97 -11.06 -12.30 12.92
CA GLN A 97 -10.92 -10.89 13.31
C GLN A 97 -10.42 -10.00 12.16
N VAL A 98 -9.56 -10.52 11.29
CA VAL A 98 -9.15 -9.80 10.06
C VAL A 98 -10.32 -9.69 9.09
N LEU A 99 -11.15 -10.73 8.99
CA LEU A 99 -12.39 -10.68 8.19
C LEU A 99 -13.36 -9.62 8.73
N GLU A 100 -13.53 -9.53 10.05
CA GLU A 100 -14.31 -8.47 10.70
C GLU A 100 -13.76 -7.07 10.39
N CYS A 101 -12.43 -6.89 10.36
CA CYS A 101 -11.82 -5.62 9.95
C CYS A 101 -12.10 -5.26 8.49
N TRP A 102 -12.13 -6.24 7.57
CA TRP A 102 -12.53 -5.99 6.18
C TRP A 102 -14.01 -5.61 6.07
N GLU A 103 -14.88 -6.26 6.85
CA GLU A 103 -16.29 -5.88 6.94
C GLU A 103 -16.44 -4.45 7.50
N ALA A 104 -15.70 -4.11 8.56
CA ALA A 104 -15.67 -2.75 9.12
C ALA A 104 -15.31 -1.72 8.06
N LEU A 105 -14.21 -1.96 7.32
CA LEU A 105 -13.75 -1.07 6.27
C LEU A 105 -14.80 -0.91 5.16
N SER A 106 -15.41 -2.01 4.71
CA SER A 106 -16.45 -1.97 3.67
C SER A 106 -17.68 -1.12 4.05
N ILE A 107 -18.04 -1.10 5.34
CA ILE A 107 -19.13 -0.30 5.88
C ILE A 107 -18.72 1.17 6.01
N ILE A 108 -17.50 1.43 6.50
CA ILE A 108 -16.93 2.78 6.67
C ILE A 108 -16.81 3.48 5.30
N GLU A 109 -16.30 2.78 4.29
CA GLU A 109 -16.13 3.28 2.92
C GLU A 109 -17.43 3.21 2.07
N ARG A 110 -18.51 2.65 2.64
CA ARG A 110 -19.86 2.61 2.05
C ARG A 110 -19.93 1.85 0.71
N GLU A 111 -19.21 0.75 0.60
CA GLU A 111 -19.20 -0.12 -0.58
C GLU A 111 -20.57 -0.82 -0.86
N ASP A 112 -21.53 -0.76 0.08
CA ASP A 112 -22.87 -1.36 -0.04
C ASP A 112 -23.91 -0.52 -0.78
N ALA A 113 -23.78 0.81 -0.82
CA ALA A 113 -24.93 1.69 -1.05
C ALA A 113 -25.12 2.18 -2.49
N GLY A 114 -24.43 1.60 -3.48
CA GLY A 114 -24.30 2.23 -4.81
C GLY A 114 -23.61 3.61 -4.77
N GLY A 115 -23.19 4.07 -3.58
CA GLY A 115 -22.53 5.36 -3.33
C GLY A 115 -21.03 5.34 -3.59
N PHE A 116 -20.46 4.17 -3.88
CA PHE A 116 -19.06 4.00 -4.25
C PHE A 116 -18.66 4.84 -5.49
N ASP A 117 -19.62 5.14 -6.36
CA ASP A 117 -19.39 6.02 -7.52
C ASP A 117 -19.57 7.52 -7.22
N GLN A 118 -20.30 7.87 -6.15
CA GLN A 118 -20.77 9.24 -5.89
C GLN A 118 -20.05 9.94 -4.74
N LEU A 119 -19.31 9.21 -3.90
CA LEU A 119 -18.65 9.76 -2.72
C LEU A 119 -17.23 10.20 -3.04
N ASN A 120 -16.93 11.47 -2.80
CA ASN A 120 -15.58 12.01 -2.92
C ASN A 120 -14.80 11.87 -1.59
N LEU A 121 -14.69 10.63 -1.10
CA LEU A 121 -14.06 10.30 0.19
C LEU A 121 -12.63 10.85 0.27
N SER A 122 -11.87 10.75 -0.81
CA SER A 122 -10.50 11.26 -0.90
C SER A 122 -10.41 12.76 -0.65
N THR A 123 -11.32 13.55 -1.26
CA THR A 123 -11.37 15.00 -1.05
C THR A 123 -11.76 15.34 0.37
N TRP A 124 -12.74 14.63 0.94
CA TRP A 124 -13.15 14.88 2.33
C TRP A 124 -12.06 14.50 3.34
N TYR A 125 -11.40 13.36 3.14
CA TYR A 125 -10.34 12.87 4.00
C TYR A 125 -9.14 13.82 3.99
N LYS A 126 -8.66 14.21 2.81
CA LYS A 126 -7.47 15.06 2.64
C LYS A 126 -7.72 16.55 2.87
N SER A 127 -8.96 16.94 3.18
CA SER A 127 -9.29 18.34 3.48
C SER A 127 -8.72 18.75 4.85
N PRO A 128 -8.25 20.00 5.02
CA PRO A 128 -7.66 20.48 6.27
C PRO A 128 -8.60 20.32 7.48
N ALA A 129 -8.00 20.14 8.65
CA ALA A 129 -8.73 20.11 9.92
C ALA A 129 -9.61 21.36 10.11
N GLY A 130 -10.84 21.17 10.60
CA GLY A 130 -11.80 22.25 10.81
C GLY A 130 -12.59 22.69 9.57
N SER A 131 -12.26 22.19 8.37
CA SER A 131 -13.05 22.44 7.17
C SER A 131 -14.41 21.71 7.19
N SER A 132 -15.38 22.21 6.41
CA SER A 132 -16.68 21.55 6.22
C SER A 132 -16.53 20.15 5.63
N ASN A 133 -15.63 19.99 4.64
CA ASN A 133 -15.33 18.70 4.03
C ASN A 133 -14.73 17.70 5.04
N ARG A 134 -13.80 18.14 5.89
CA ARG A 134 -13.26 17.27 6.94
C ARG A 134 -14.31 16.89 7.98
N SER A 135 -15.21 17.82 8.31
CA SER A 135 -16.36 17.54 9.19
C SER A 135 -17.34 16.52 8.56
N GLN A 136 -17.54 16.57 7.25
CA GLN A 136 -18.33 15.57 6.51
C GLN A 136 -17.67 14.19 6.56
N TRP A 137 -16.34 14.12 6.35
CA TRP A 137 -15.57 12.89 6.54
C TRP A 137 -15.76 12.32 7.95
N ASN A 138 -15.54 13.12 9.00
CA ASN A 138 -15.63 12.67 10.38
C ASN A 138 -17.04 12.14 10.70
N ARG A 139 -18.11 12.82 10.26
CA ARG A 139 -19.49 12.32 10.43
C ARG A 139 -19.72 11.01 9.69
N ALA A 140 -19.23 10.89 8.46
CA ALA A 140 -19.38 9.67 7.67
C ALA A 140 -18.66 8.48 8.30
N LEU A 141 -17.42 8.68 8.77
CA LEU A 141 -16.63 7.71 9.51
C LEU A 141 -17.32 7.28 10.80
N VAL A 142 -17.73 8.22 11.66
CA VAL A 142 -18.41 7.92 12.93
C VAL A 142 -19.70 7.12 12.70
N ALA A 143 -20.50 7.49 11.68
CA ALA A 143 -21.71 6.74 11.33
C ALA A 143 -21.39 5.32 10.82
N GLY A 144 -20.39 5.17 9.95
CA GLY A 144 -19.96 3.87 9.44
C GLY A 144 -19.44 2.96 10.55
N SER A 145 -18.59 3.48 11.43
CA SER A 145 -18.02 2.78 12.57
C SER A 145 -19.09 2.33 13.58
N ARG A 146 -20.08 3.19 13.89
CA ARG A 146 -21.23 2.80 14.73
C ARG A 146 -21.99 1.64 14.10
N LYS A 147 -22.34 1.76 12.82
CA LYS A 147 -23.07 0.73 12.08
C LYS A 147 -22.32 -0.61 12.05
N TYR A 148 -21.00 -0.58 11.89
CA TYR A 148 -20.17 -1.78 12.00
C TYR A 148 -20.27 -2.41 13.39
N LEU A 149 -20.02 -1.63 14.46
CA LEU A 149 -20.06 -2.14 15.83
C LEU A 149 -21.45 -2.67 16.22
N GLU A 150 -22.52 -2.04 15.72
CA GLU A 150 -23.91 -2.46 15.91
C GLU A 150 -24.21 -3.78 15.21
N SER A 151 -23.79 -3.90 13.95
CA SER A 151 -23.91 -5.13 13.16
C SER A 151 -23.10 -6.28 13.78
N SER A 152 -21.86 -6.02 14.18
CA SER A 152 -20.98 -6.98 14.85
C SER A 152 -21.61 -7.50 16.14
N PHE A 153 -22.17 -6.61 16.97
CA PHE A 153 -22.86 -7.02 18.19
C PHE A 153 -24.14 -7.82 17.92
N SER A 154 -24.90 -7.50 16.86
CA SER A 154 -26.05 -8.31 16.44
C SER A 154 -25.64 -9.73 16.04
N LYS A 155 -24.52 -9.90 15.33
CA LYS A 155 -23.95 -11.23 15.00
C LYS A 155 -23.49 -11.97 16.25
N TYR A 156 -22.92 -11.28 17.23
CA TYR A 156 -22.56 -11.85 18.52
C TYR A 156 -23.79 -12.39 19.28
N ILE A 157 -24.91 -11.67 19.24
CA ILE A 157 -26.18 -12.13 19.80
C ILE A 157 -26.63 -13.43 19.13
N ASP A 158 -26.63 -13.48 17.79
CA ASP A 158 -27.04 -14.69 17.05
C ASP A 158 -26.13 -15.89 17.37
N SER A 159 -24.83 -15.65 17.48
CA SER A 159 -23.84 -16.66 17.83
C SER A 159 -24.06 -17.18 19.26
N THR A 160 -24.36 -16.30 20.20
CA THR A 160 -24.66 -16.66 21.61
C THR A 160 -25.93 -17.50 21.71
N ILE A 161 -26.99 -17.10 21.01
CA ILE A 161 -28.25 -17.83 20.95
C ILE A 161 -28.04 -19.23 20.36
N SER A 162 -27.30 -19.31 19.25
CA SER A 162 -27.00 -20.58 18.57
C SER A 162 -26.15 -21.52 19.44
N TYR A 163 -25.30 -20.96 20.28
CA TYR A 163 -24.48 -21.73 21.23
C TYR A 163 -25.29 -22.29 22.41
N TYR A 164 -26.42 -21.67 22.78
CA TYR A 164 -27.28 -22.09 23.90
C TYR A 164 -28.72 -22.45 23.48
N PRO A 165 -28.93 -23.45 22.61
CA PRO A 165 -30.24 -23.73 22.03
C PRO A 165 -31.28 -24.19 23.07
N ARG A 166 -30.86 -24.89 24.14
CA ARG A 166 -31.76 -25.36 25.21
C ARG A 166 -32.33 -24.21 26.04
N ASP A 167 -31.55 -23.14 26.22
CA ASP A 167 -32.00 -21.95 26.95
C ASP A 167 -32.76 -20.97 26.07
N ALA A 168 -32.47 -21.00 24.76
CA ALA A 168 -32.99 -20.03 23.82
C ALA A 168 -34.52 -20.12 23.63
N LEU A 169 -35.09 -21.33 23.61
CA LEU A 169 -36.55 -21.57 23.46
C LEU A 169 -37.22 -20.71 22.36
N LEU A 170 -36.47 -20.34 21.31
CA LEU A 170 -36.95 -19.50 20.21
C LEU A 170 -37.86 -20.32 19.30
N GLY A 171 -39.03 -19.77 18.98
CA GLY A 171 -39.93 -20.31 17.95
C GLY A 171 -39.39 -20.11 16.53
N GLY A 172 -40.18 -20.47 15.51
CA GLY A 172 -39.72 -20.61 14.13
C GLY A 172 -39.09 -19.36 13.48
N LYS A 173 -39.74 -18.18 13.51
CA LYS A 173 -39.22 -16.94 12.91
C LYS A 173 -39.21 -15.80 13.94
N PRO A 174 -38.15 -15.67 14.76
CA PRO A 174 -38.11 -14.68 15.82
C PRO A 174 -37.91 -13.26 15.28
N SER A 175 -38.62 -12.28 15.87
CA SER A 175 -38.37 -10.86 15.61
C SER A 175 -37.05 -10.41 16.25
N ASN A 176 -36.56 -9.22 15.90
CA ASN A 176 -35.40 -8.61 16.58
C ASN A 176 -35.65 -8.49 18.10
N ILE A 177 -36.87 -8.16 18.52
CA ILE A 177 -37.23 -8.07 19.94
C ILE A 177 -37.14 -9.45 20.60
N ASP A 178 -37.63 -10.50 19.94
CA ASP A 178 -37.58 -11.88 20.47
C ASP A 178 -36.13 -12.37 20.60
N ARG A 179 -35.28 -12.05 19.62
CA ARG A 179 -33.83 -12.32 19.66
C ARG A 179 -33.19 -11.66 20.88
N ILE A 180 -33.43 -10.35 21.10
CA ILE A 180 -32.89 -9.63 22.25
C ILE A 180 -33.40 -10.19 23.58
N LYS A 181 -34.70 -10.45 23.71
CA LYS A 181 -35.28 -11.05 24.92
C LYS A 181 -34.65 -12.40 25.23
N THR A 182 -34.42 -13.21 24.21
CA THR A 182 -33.80 -14.53 24.36
C THR A 182 -32.34 -14.40 24.81
N PHE A 183 -31.58 -13.51 24.18
CA PHE A 183 -30.21 -13.22 24.58
C PHE A 183 -30.13 -12.76 26.04
N LEU A 184 -31.05 -11.88 26.46
CA LEU A 184 -31.15 -11.42 27.84
C LEU A 184 -31.50 -12.54 28.81
N HIS A 185 -32.43 -13.43 28.46
CA HIS A 185 -32.76 -14.61 29.26
C HIS A 185 -31.54 -15.51 29.47
N ILE A 186 -30.77 -15.78 28.40
CA ILE A 186 -29.52 -16.56 28.47
C ILE A 186 -28.51 -15.88 29.39
N ARG A 187 -28.34 -14.55 29.25
CA ARG A 187 -27.41 -13.75 30.06
C ARG A 187 -27.83 -13.72 31.53
N MET A 188 -29.11 -13.49 31.82
CA MET A 188 -29.65 -13.42 33.17
C MET A 188 -29.53 -14.75 33.93
N LYS A 189 -29.76 -15.90 33.27
CA LYS A 189 -29.53 -17.21 33.90
C LYS A 189 -28.09 -17.42 34.38
N ARG A 190 -27.14 -16.69 33.78
CA ARG A 190 -25.69 -16.77 34.06
C ARG A 190 -25.17 -15.54 34.82
N GLY A 191 -26.00 -14.51 34.99
CA GLY A 191 -25.65 -13.25 35.62
C GLY A 191 -25.63 -13.36 37.13
N SER A 192 -24.90 -12.47 37.79
CA SER A 192 -24.89 -12.43 39.26
C SER A 192 -26.25 -11.94 39.78
N PRO A 193 -26.75 -12.45 40.92
CA PRO A 193 -27.99 -11.96 41.52
C PRO A 193 -27.98 -10.44 41.78
N ASN A 194 -26.81 -9.88 42.10
CA ASN A 194 -26.63 -8.45 42.35
C ASN A 194 -26.81 -7.59 41.08
N GLU A 195 -26.39 -8.08 39.91
CA GLU A 195 -26.63 -7.39 38.63
C GLU A 195 -28.12 -7.38 38.29
N ILE A 196 -28.80 -8.51 38.51
CA ILE A 196 -30.23 -8.66 38.18
C ILE A 196 -31.09 -7.79 39.09
N GLN A 197 -30.73 -7.64 40.37
CA GLN A 197 -31.47 -6.81 41.34
C GLN A 197 -31.50 -5.31 40.97
N LYS A 198 -30.53 -4.83 40.19
CA LYS A 198 -30.49 -3.44 39.72
C LYS A 198 -31.33 -3.19 38.47
N MET A 199 -31.87 -4.23 37.84
CA MET A 199 -32.65 -4.11 36.60
C MET A 199 -34.14 -3.91 36.90
N ASP A 200 -34.79 -2.99 36.18
CA ASP A 200 -36.25 -2.83 36.26
C ASP A 200 -36.95 -4.00 35.53
N MET A 201 -37.51 -4.93 36.31
CA MET A 201 -38.16 -6.15 35.82
C MET A 201 -39.68 -6.01 35.74
N ILE A 202 -40.27 -6.37 34.61
CA ILE A 202 -41.74 -6.42 34.42
C ILE A 202 -42.11 -7.73 33.75
N ASP A 203 -42.94 -8.54 34.41
CA ASP A 203 -43.35 -9.88 33.97
C ASP A 203 -42.15 -10.75 33.53
N GLY A 204 -41.04 -10.66 34.27
CA GLY A 204 -39.81 -11.40 33.97
C GLY A 204 -38.95 -10.81 32.85
N THR A 205 -39.30 -9.64 32.30
CA THR A 205 -38.53 -8.95 31.24
C THR A 205 -37.78 -7.72 31.80
N PRO A 206 -36.45 -7.61 31.63
CA PRO A 206 -35.69 -6.42 31.99
C PRO A 206 -35.87 -5.34 30.92
N ILE A 207 -36.76 -4.37 31.14
CA ILE A 207 -37.21 -3.44 30.08
C ILE A 207 -36.08 -2.56 29.56
N TRP A 208 -35.31 -1.92 30.45
CA TRP A 208 -34.21 -1.04 30.05
C TRP A 208 -33.09 -1.78 29.32
N ALA A 209 -32.79 -3.00 29.76
CA ALA A 209 -31.81 -3.84 29.08
C ALA A 209 -32.30 -4.22 27.66
N CYS A 210 -33.59 -4.53 27.49
CA CYS A 210 -34.16 -4.78 26.16
C CYS A 210 -34.02 -3.56 25.24
N ILE A 211 -34.39 -2.37 25.72
CA ILE A 211 -34.27 -1.13 24.95
C ILE A 211 -32.81 -0.86 24.61
N PHE A 212 -31.91 -1.01 25.58
CA PHE A 212 -30.47 -0.82 25.39
C PHE A 212 -29.89 -1.77 24.34
N TYR A 213 -30.20 -3.06 24.39
CA TYR A 213 -29.63 -4.00 23.43
C TYR A 213 -30.23 -3.89 22.03
N LEU A 214 -31.51 -3.50 21.90
CA LEU A 214 -32.07 -3.09 20.61
C LEU A 214 -31.30 -1.88 20.05
N PHE A 215 -31.06 -0.88 20.90
CA PHE A 215 -30.28 0.31 20.55
C PHE A 215 -28.82 -0.03 20.17
N ARG A 216 -28.15 -0.90 20.95
CA ARG A 216 -26.78 -1.37 20.74
C ARG A 216 -26.59 -2.16 19.45
N CYS A 217 -27.65 -2.77 18.94
CA CYS A 217 -27.69 -3.43 17.63
C CYS A 217 -28.12 -2.51 16.47
N GLY A 218 -28.34 -1.22 16.71
CA GLY A 218 -28.78 -0.25 15.70
C GLY A 218 -30.28 -0.31 15.38
N TYR A 219 -31.08 -1.09 16.11
CA TYR A 219 -32.53 -1.23 15.92
C TYR A 219 -33.30 -0.11 16.64
N LEU A 220 -33.00 1.15 16.29
CA LEU A 220 -33.51 2.33 17.00
C LEU A 220 -35.05 2.44 16.96
N ARG A 221 -35.67 2.09 15.82
CA ARG A 221 -37.12 2.13 15.66
C ARG A 221 -37.80 1.03 16.46
N GLU A 222 -37.23 -0.17 16.48
CA GLU A 222 -37.71 -1.27 17.30
C GLU A 222 -37.54 -0.97 18.79
N ALA A 223 -36.46 -0.32 19.19
CA ALA A 223 -36.26 0.17 20.56
C ALA A 223 -37.36 1.17 20.96
N TYR A 224 -37.71 2.11 20.08
CA TYR A 224 -38.81 3.05 20.29
C TYR A 224 -40.18 2.36 20.39
N ASN A 225 -40.47 1.45 19.45
CA ASN A 225 -41.73 0.70 19.46
C ASN A 225 -41.87 -0.14 20.73
N PHE A 226 -40.79 -0.81 21.15
CA PHE A 226 -40.76 -1.56 22.40
C PHE A 226 -40.96 -0.65 23.61
N ALA A 227 -40.25 0.49 23.69
CA ALA A 227 -40.43 1.45 24.78
C ALA A 227 -41.88 1.98 24.86
N SER A 228 -42.50 2.26 23.71
CA SER A 228 -43.88 2.75 23.63
C SER A 228 -44.91 1.72 24.13
N GLN A 229 -44.67 0.41 23.90
CA GLN A 229 -45.53 -0.66 24.43
C GLN A 229 -45.53 -0.72 25.96
N TYR A 230 -44.42 -0.34 26.60
CA TYR A 230 -44.27 -0.34 28.06
C TYR A 230 -44.31 1.07 28.65
N GLU A 231 -44.82 2.07 27.93
CA GLU A 231 -44.80 3.48 28.33
C GLU A 231 -45.40 3.70 29.71
N PHE A 232 -46.54 3.06 30.03
CA PHE A 232 -47.18 3.15 31.35
C PHE A 232 -46.22 2.80 32.51
N HIS A 233 -45.33 1.83 32.30
CA HIS A 233 -44.36 1.43 33.31
C HIS A 233 -43.13 2.34 33.32
N LEU A 234 -42.65 2.74 32.14
CA LEU A 234 -41.55 3.68 32.01
C LEU A 234 -41.89 5.03 32.64
N LEU A 235 -43.16 5.47 32.58
CA LEU A 235 -43.62 6.72 33.20
C LEU A 235 -43.33 6.79 34.71
N LYS A 236 -43.22 5.65 35.40
CA LYS A 236 -42.92 5.60 36.84
C LYS A 236 -41.44 5.79 37.14
N SER A 237 -40.56 5.36 36.24
CA SER A 237 -39.10 5.38 36.40
C SER A 237 -38.47 6.59 35.70
N GLU A 238 -38.93 6.91 34.49
CA GLU A 238 -38.44 8.01 33.66
C GLU A 238 -39.55 8.59 32.74
N PRO A 239 -40.35 9.57 33.21
CA PRO A 239 -41.56 10.06 32.54
C PRO A 239 -41.38 10.51 31.10
N ASN A 240 -40.27 11.17 30.79
CA ASN A 240 -40.07 11.79 29.48
C ASN A 240 -39.32 10.89 28.49
N PHE A 241 -38.93 9.67 28.89
CA PHE A 241 -38.01 8.85 28.10
C PHE A 241 -38.53 8.51 26.70
N VAL A 242 -39.81 8.12 26.56
CA VAL A 242 -40.39 7.76 25.26
C VAL A 242 -40.41 8.96 24.32
N ALA A 243 -40.70 10.17 24.85
CA ALA A 243 -40.66 11.41 24.09
C ALA A 243 -39.22 11.78 23.68
N TYR A 244 -38.24 11.61 24.58
CA TYR A 244 -36.82 11.83 24.28
C TYR A 244 -36.33 10.91 23.16
N LEU A 245 -36.66 9.62 23.25
CA LEU A 245 -36.26 8.64 22.26
C LEU A 245 -36.93 8.91 20.90
N LYS A 246 -38.21 9.29 20.88
CA LYS A 246 -38.91 9.68 19.64
C LYS A 246 -38.23 10.87 18.96
N ALA A 247 -38.00 11.95 19.71
CA ALA A 247 -37.35 13.14 19.16
C ALA A 247 -35.95 12.80 18.62
N PHE A 248 -35.20 11.94 19.32
CA PHE A 248 -33.87 11.51 18.92
C PHE A 248 -33.87 10.75 17.59
N ILE A 249 -34.81 9.83 17.37
CA ILE A 249 -34.87 9.05 16.11
C ILE A 249 -35.41 9.85 14.92
N GLU A 250 -36.13 10.95 15.16
CA GLU A 250 -36.69 11.82 14.12
C GLU A 250 -35.66 12.83 13.57
N THR A 251 -34.57 13.08 14.31
CA THR A 251 -33.44 13.89 13.81
C THR A 251 -32.59 13.12 12.80
N GLU A 252 -32.07 13.82 11.78
CA GLU A 252 -31.29 13.20 10.70
C GLU A 252 -29.97 12.56 11.19
N ASP A 253 -29.36 13.12 12.23
CA ASP A 253 -28.06 12.71 12.77
C ASP A 253 -28.16 11.99 14.12
N ASN A 254 -29.39 11.74 14.61
CA ASN A 254 -29.67 11.19 15.93
C ASN A 254 -29.04 12.03 17.04
N PHE A 255 -29.37 13.32 17.05
CA PHE A 255 -28.79 14.30 17.96
C PHE A 255 -29.82 15.33 18.45
N LEU A 256 -29.90 15.50 19.77
CA LEU A 256 -30.79 16.47 20.41
C LEU A 256 -30.06 17.77 20.77
N THR A 257 -30.72 18.90 20.51
CA THR A 257 -30.23 20.26 20.80
C THR A 257 -31.19 21.05 21.70
N GLY A 258 -30.71 22.20 22.20
CA GLY A 258 -31.54 23.18 22.90
C GLY A 258 -32.18 22.67 24.19
N ILE A 259 -33.47 22.97 24.35
CA ILE A 259 -34.23 22.76 25.59
C ILE A 259 -34.29 21.27 25.96
N LEU A 260 -34.57 20.40 24.99
CA LEU A 260 -34.76 18.97 25.25
C LEU A 260 -33.46 18.34 25.78
N ARG A 261 -32.33 18.72 25.19
CA ARG A 261 -31.01 18.28 25.64
C ARG A 261 -30.70 18.73 27.07
N ALA A 262 -30.94 20.02 27.36
CA ALA A 262 -30.72 20.58 28.70
C ALA A 262 -31.59 19.87 29.75
N GLN A 263 -32.83 19.52 29.40
CA GLN A 263 -33.73 18.77 30.25
C GLN A 263 -33.18 17.36 30.56
N ILE A 264 -32.76 16.60 29.54
CA ILE A 264 -32.15 15.27 29.72
C ILE A 264 -30.91 15.36 30.63
N GLN A 265 -30.06 16.37 30.44
CA GLN A 265 -28.85 16.56 31.25
C GLN A 265 -29.17 16.89 32.72
N SER A 266 -30.21 17.69 32.95
CA SER A 266 -30.73 17.96 34.30
C SER A 266 -31.27 16.69 34.95
N ASP A 267 -32.14 15.96 34.24
CA ASP A 267 -32.73 14.70 34.72
C ASP A 267 -31.61 13.70 35.07
N TYR A 268 -30.67 13.48 34.16
CA TYR A 268 -29.52 12.60 34.36
C TYR A 268 -28.69 12.96 35.60
N SER A 269 -28.42 14.25 35.81
CA SER A 269 -27.65 14.72 36.97
C SER A 269 -28.38 14.47 38.30
N GLN A 270 -29.70 14.65 38.31
CA GLN A 270 -30.52 14.30 39.48
C GLN A 270 -30.49 12.80 39.76
N ARG A 271 -30.59 11.95 38.73
CA ARG A 271 -30.53 10.48 38.88
C ARG A 271 -29.20 10.00 39.43
N LEU A 272 -28.08 10.64 39.06
CA LEU A 272 -26.76 10.34 39.63
C LEU A 272 -26.70 10.57 41.14
N ILE A 273 -27.38 11.62 41.64
CA ILE A 273 -27.41 11.95 43.07
C ILE A 273 -28.26 10.94 43.85
N VAL A 274 -29.42 10.54 43.31
CA VAL A 274 -30.31 9.55 43.94
C VAL A 274 -29.62 8.19 44.08
N GLY A 275 -28.79 7.80 43.10
CA GLY A 275 -28.12 6.50 43.09
C GLY A 275 -29.09 5.34 42.87
N ASN A 276 -28.56 4.11 42.92
CA ASN A 276 -29.32 2.85 42.74
C ASN A 276 -30.26 2.85 41.51
N GLN A 277 -29.79 3.41 40.40
CA GLN A 277 -30.54 3.48 39.15
C GLN A 277 -30.22 2.25 38.29
N ASP A 278 -31.18 1.85 37.47
CA ASP A 278 -30.92 0.86 36.41
C ASP A 278 -29.76 1.35 35.51
N PRO A 279 -28.68 0.58 35.36
CA PRO A 279 -27.49 1.04 34.66
C PRO A 279 -27.71 1.14 33.14
N PHE A 280 -28.64 0.36 32.56
CA PHE A 280 -29.03 0.46 31.16
C PHE A 280 -29.83 1.74 30.91
N LYS A 281 -30.73 2.11 31.83
CA LYS A 281 -31.43 3.41 31.79
C LYS A 281 -30.44 4.57 31.77
N MET A 282 -29.47 4.55 32.68
CA MET A 282 -28.45 5.60 32.77
C MET A 282 -27.60 5.65 31.48
N THR A 283 -27.29 4.50 30.88
CA THR A 283 -26.54 4.44 29.62
C THR A 283 -27.33 5.05 28.46
N LEU A 284 -28.62 4.75 28.34
CA LEU A 284 -29.48 5.33 27.31
C LEU A 284 -29.62 6.84 27.47
N LEU A 285 -29.91 7.34 28.68
CA LEU A 285 -29.98 8.79 28.94
C LEU A 285 -28.66 9.49 28.65
N LYS A 286 -27.52 8.87 29.02
CA LYS A 286 -26.18 9.38 28.70
C LYS A 286 -25.99 9.56 27.20
N VAL A 287 -26.39 8.58 26.38
CA VAL A 287 -26.29 8.69 24.91
C VAL A 287 -27.22 9.78 24.38
N LEU A 288 -28.52 9.75 24.73
CA LEU A 288 -29.53 10.67 24.21
C LEU A 288 -29.21 12.15 24.52
N GLY A 289 -28.70 12.45 25.72
CA GLY A 289 -28.37 13.82 26.15
C GLY A 289 -26.89 14.21 26.02
N CYS A 290 -26.01 13.28 25.59
CA CYS A 290 -24.56 13.30 25.81
C CYS A 290 -24.20 13.84 27.21
N CYS A 291 -24.75 13.19 28.24
CA CYS A 291 -24.65 13.63 29.63
C CYS A 291 -23.29 13.26 30.25
N ASP A 292 -22.78 14.11 31.14
CA ASP A 292 -21.56 13.87 31.93
C ASP A 292 -20.38 13.36 31.08
N LEU A 293 -19.80 14.26 30.28
CA LEU A 293 -18.63 13.97 29.44
C LEU A 293 -17.32 13.87 30.26
N SER A 294 -17.39 14.15 31.58
CA SER A 294 -16.26 13.95 32.48
C SER A 294 -16.05 12.45 32.75
N LYS A 295 -17.13 11.72 33.02
CA LYS A 295 -17.15 10.26 33.15
C LYS A 295 -17.87 9.61 31.96
N LYS A 296 -17.09 9.22 30.95
CA LYS A 296 -17.60 8.77 29.64
C LYS A 296 -18.01 7.29 29.58
N THR A 297 -18.04 6.57 30.70
CA THR A 297 -18.37 5.13 30.73
C THR A 297 -19.22 4.76 31.93
N ILE A 298 -19.99 3.69 31.78
CA ILE A 298 -20.76 3.02 32.83
C ILE A 298 -20.30 1.55 32.84
N PRO A 299 -19.34 1.17 33.71
CA PRO A 299 -18.67 -0.13 33.64
C PRO A 299 -19.59 -1.35 33.77
N GLU A 300 -20.75 -1.19 34.40
CA GLU A 300 -21.76 -2.24 34.60
C GLU A 300 -22.40 -2.68 33.27
N VAL A 301 -22.43 -1.79 32.27
CA VAL A 301 -23.01 -2.05 30.94
C VAL A 301 -21.92 -2.14 29.87
N ILE A 302 -20.93 -1.25 29.95
CA ILE A 302 -19.84 -1.12 28.98
C ILE A 302 -18.65 -1.96 29.46
N THR A 303 -18.62 -3.20 28.99
CA THR A 303 -17.69 -4.23 29.50
C THR A 303 -16.57 -4.59 28.51
N THR A 304 -16.75 -4.31 27.22
CA THR A 304 -15.78 -4.63 26.17
C THR A 304 -15.17 -3.38 25.54
N THR A 305 -14.01 -3.53 24.90
CA THR A 305 -13.41 -2.46 24.09
C THR A 305 -14.36 -1.97 22.98
N GLN A 306 -15.03 -2.90 22.29
CA GLN A 306 -15.98 -2.54 21.22
C GLN A 306 -17.18 -1.75 21.77
N ASP A 307 -17.72 -2.13 22.94
CA ASP A 307 -18.80 -1.36 23.59
C ASP A 307 -18.33 0.03 24.03
N TYR A 308 -17.09 0.13 24.52
CA TYR A 308 -16.51 1.41 24.88
C TYR A 308 -16.39 2.33 23.67
N ILE A 309 -15.81 1.85 22.56
CA ILE A 309 -15.68 2.63 21.33
C ILE A 309 -17.06 2.98 20.77
N TRP A 310 -18.02 2.05 20.77
CA TRP A 310 -19.40 2.31 20.36
C TRP A 310 -20.02 3.46 21.17
N LEU A 311 -19.89 3.44 22.51
CA LEU A 311 -20.38 4.51 23.37
C LEU A 311 -19.66 5.83 23.06
N GLN A 312 -18.33 5.84 22.94
CA GLN A 312 -17.59 7.06 22.64
C GLN A 312 -18.02 7.68 21.30
N LEU A 313 -18.26 6.86 20.27
CA LEU A 313 -18.75 7.32 18.97
C LEU A 313 -20.14 7.96 19.05
N TRP A 314 -21.02 7.47 19.92
CA TRP A 314 -22.31 8.11 20.20
C TRP A 314 -22.19 9.42 20.98
N LEU A 315 -21.11 9.63 21.72
CA LEU A 315 -20.86 10.86 22.49
C LEU A 315 -20.13 11.96 21.70
N ILE A 316 -19.57 11.63 20.52
CA ILE A 316 -18.83 12.57 19.68
C ILE A 316 -19.76 13.58 19.02
N LYS A 317 -19.30 14.84 18.95
CA LYS A 317 -19.94 15.94 18.20
C LYS A 317 -18.98 16.57 17.19
N GLU A 318 -19.38 16.55 15.91
CA GLU A 318 -18.61 17.13 14.80
C GLU A 318 -19.25 18.43 14.28
N GLY A 319 -18.59 19.57 14.52
CA GLY A 319 -19.01 20.90 14.04
C GLY A 319 -19.79 21.74 15.08
N GLY A 320 -19.57 23.07 15.05
CA GLY A 320 -20.13 24.06 15.97
C GLY A 320 -21.63 24.32 15.81
N GLN A 321 -22.46 23.29 16.01
CA GLN A 321 -23.92 23.42 16.07
C GLN A 321 -24.44 23.96 17.42
N GLU A 322 -23.55 24.26 18.36
CA GLU A 322 -23.88 25.09 19.52
C GLU A 322 -23.44 26.52 19.21
N SER A 323 -24.41 27.44 19.24
CA SER A 323 -24.18 28.88 19.17
C SER A 323 -23.03 29.30 20.10
N VAL A 324 -22.28 30.33 19.69
CA VAL A 324 -21.06 30.95 20.28
C VAL A 324 -21.11 31.26 21.79
N THR A 325 -22.20 30.95 22.49
CA THR A 325 -22.45 31.21 23.91
C THR A 325 -22.15 30.03 24.85
N SER A 326 -21.91 28.81 24.36
CA SER A 326 -21.49 27.67 25.19
C SER A 326 -19.98 27.73 25.46
N SER A 327 -19.60 27.75 26.73
CA SER A 327 -18.22 27.80 27.21
C SER A 327 -17.35 26.75 26.50
N SER A 328 -16.20 27.17 25.98
CA SER A 328 -15.23 26.43 25.18
C SER A 328 -14.57 25.19 25.83
N SER A 329 -15.09 24.70 26.97
CA SER A 329 -14.46 23.67 27.80
C SER A 329 -15.03 22.25 27.66
N SER A 330 -16.08 22.02 26.84
CA SER A 330 -16.84 20.75 26.87
C SER A 330 -17.10 20.08 25.52
N GLN A 331 -16.37 20.42 24.45
CA GLN A 331 -16.59 19.78 23.15
C GLN A 331 -15.78 18.48 23.04
N TYR A 332 -16.47 17.33 23.07
CA TYR A 332 -15.90 16.00 22.78
C TYR A 332 -16.11 15.67 21.30
N ASN A 333 -15.03 15.60 20.53
CA ASN A 333 -15.03 15.35 19.09
C ASN A 333 -14.20 14.11 18.73
N LEU A 334 -14.19 13.71 17.46
CA LEU A 334 -13.45 12.53 17.01
C LEU A 334 -11.96 12.63 17.33
N SER A 335 -11.34 13.79 17.13
CA SER A 335 -9.92 14.00 17.45
C SER A 335 -9.61 13.78 18.94
N SER A 336 -10.56 14.06 19.83
CA SER A 336 -10.43 13.78 21.27
C SER A 336 -10.40 12.29 21.56
N LEU A 337 -11.25 11.50 20.89
CA LEU A 337 -11.24 10.04 21.00
C LEU A 337 -9.97 9.44 20.38
N GLN A 338 -9.58 9.90 19.19
CA GLN A 338 -8.38 9.43 18.50
C GLN A 338 -7.13 9.63 19.37
N LYS A 339 -6.97 10.82 19.95
CA LYS A 339 -5.87 11.10 20.89
C LYS A 339 -5.89 10.16 22.09
N LEU A 340 -7.06 9.93 22.69
CA LEU A 340 -7.21 9.03 23.83
C LEU A 340 -6.78 7.59 23.49
N VAL A 341 -7.16 7.09 22.31
CA VAL A 341 -6.79 5.73 21.84
C VAL A 341 -5.28 5.61 21.62
N LEU A 342 -4.64 6.65 21.08
CA LEU A 342 -3.18 6.71 20.92
C LEU A 342 -2.46 6.78 22.27
N ASP A 343 -2.97 7.58 23.22
CA ASP A 343 -2.41 7.73 24.56
C ASP A 343 -2.44 6.41 25.36
N PHE A 344 -3.47 5.58 25.19
CA PHE A 344 -3.52 4.22 25.76
C PHE A 344 -2.48 3.29 25.12
N GLY A 345 -2.30 3.39 23.79
CA GLY A 345 -1.29 2.67 23.03
C GLY A 345 -1.49 1.14 22.97
N PRO A 346 -0.63 0.43 22.23
CA PRO A 346 -0.81 -0.99 21.94
C PRO A 346 -0.74 -1.90 23.17
N LYS A 347 0.00 -1.51 24.22
CA LYS A 347 0.12 -2.30 25.46
C LYS A 347 -1.21 -2.43 26.22
N HIS A 348 -2.10 -1.46 26.08
CA HIS A 348 -3.42 -1.52 26.70
C HIS A 348 -4.34 -2.52 25.98
N PHE A 349 -4.33 -2.51 24.64
CA PHE A 349 -5.24 -3.31 23.82
C PHE A 349 -4.70 -4.71 23.47
N ASN A 350 -3.38 -4.88 23.49
CA ASN A 350 -2.70 -6.15 23.24
C ASN A 350 -1.59 -6.39 24.29
N PRO A 351 -1.96 -6.56 25.57
CA PRO A 351 -1.00 -6.61 26.69
C PRO A 351 -0.06 -7.82 26.62
N LYS A 352 -0.50 -8.93 26.00
CA LYS A 352 0.28 -10.17 25.85
C LYS A 352 1.01 -10.25 24.50
N ASN A 353 0.91 -9.21 23.67
CA ASN A 353 1.44 -9.17 22.30
C ASN A 353 1.04 -10.37 21.41
N ASN A 354 -0.11 -11.00 21.70
CA ASN A 354 -0.59 -12.21 21.01
C ASN A 354 -1.80 -11.96 20.11
N ASN A 355 -2.47 -10.80 20.27
CA ASN A 355 -3.59 -10.41 19.42
C ASN A 355 -3.45 -8.97 18.92
N PRO A 356 -2.57 -8.70 17.93
CA PRO A 356 -2.44 -7.37 17.36
C PRO A 356 -3.71 -6.89 16.64
N VAL A 357 -4.53 -7.79 16.11
CA VAL A 357 -5.71 -7.41 15.33
C VAL A 357 -6.71 -6.60 16.17
N GLN A 358 -6.78 -6.81 17.49
CA GLN A 358 -7.67 -6.05 18.39
C GLN A 358 -7.33 -4.55 18.47
N TYR A 359 -6.04 -4.20 18.55
CA TYR A 359 -5.66 -2.78 18.55
C TYR A 359 -5.82 -2.18 17.15
N PHE A 360 -5.50 -2.94 16.11
CA PHE A 360 -5.74 -2.54 14.73
C PHE A 360 -7.22 -2.24 14.46
N GLU A 361 -8.14 -3.10 14.88
CA GLU A 361 -9.59 -2.89 14.76
C GLU A 361 -10.01 -1.60 15.48
N THR A 362 -9.47 -1.34 16.66
CA THR A 362 -9.75 -0.13 17.43
C THR A 362 -9.30 1.12 16.67
N LEU A 363 -8.07 1.14 16.15
CA LEU A 363 -7.53 2.25 15.35
C LEU A 363 -8.30 2.46 14.04
N LEU A 364 -8.63 1.36 13.34
CA LEU A 364 -9.44 1.37 12.12
C LEU A 364 -10.82 1.98 12.36
N THR A 365 -11.49 1.58 13.45
CA THR A 365 -12.84 2.03 13.80
C THR A 365 -12.89 3.51 14.19
N VAL A 366 -11.80 4.07 14.71
CA VAL A 366 -11.70 5.53 14.98
C VAL A 366 -11.06 6.31 13.82
N GLY A 367 -10.74 5.65 12.70
CA GLY A 367 -10.18 6.25 11.49
C GLY A 367 -8.76 6.78 11.62
N LEU A 368 -7.94 6.17 12.48
CA LEU A 368 -6.49 6.38 12.56
C LEU A 368 -5.79 5.43 11.59
N PHE A 369 -6.04 5.58 10.29
CA PHE A 369 -5.67 4.59 9.28
C PHE A 369 -4.16 4.44 9.12
N GLU A 370 -3.41 5.52 9.06
CA GLU A 370 -1.96 5.48 8.91
C GLU A 370 -1.30 4.77 10.11
N ASP A 371 -1.68 5.13 11.34
CA ASP A 371 -1.18 4.49 12.56
C ASP A 371 -1.62 3.02 12.67
N ALA A 372 -2.84 2.69 12.25
CA ALA A 372 -3.35 1.32 12.21
C ALA A 372 -2.48 0.44 11.29
N LEU A 373 -2.18 0.94 10.09
CA LEU A 373 -1.36 0.25 9.10
C LEU A 373 0.09 0.10 9.58
N ALA A 374 0.66 1.14 10.18
CA ALA A 374 2.01 1.05 10.76
C ALA A 374 2.09 -0.03 11.84
N TYR A 375 1.16 0.00 12.80
CA TYR A 375 1.10 -0.97 13.87
C TYR A 375 0.94 -2.41 13.36
N LEU A 376 0.01 -2.62 12.41
CA LEU A 376 -0.24 -3.96 11.86
C LEU A 376 0.95 -4.44 11.02
N PHE A 377 1.60 -3.55 10.26
CA PHE A 377 2.78 -3.86 9.45
C PHE A 377 4.00 -4.27 10.27
N GLU A 378 4.16 -3.69 11.45
CA GLU A 378 5.23 -4.01 12.40
C GLU A 378 4.92 -5.23 13.29
N SER A 379 3.72 -5.80 13.14
CA SER A 379 3.28 -7.03 13.80
C SER A 379 3.46 -8.27 12.90
N SER A 380 2.99 -9.43 13.37
CA SER A 380 2.94 -10.68 12.57
C SER A 380 1.98 -10.63 11.36
N HIS A 381 1.23 -9.54 11.19
CA HIS A 381 0.19 -9.39 10.16
C HIS A 381 0.60 -8.42 9.04
N GLN A 382 1.89 -8.36 8.72
CA GLN A 382 2.44 -7.45 7.72
C GLN A 382 1.76 -7.59 6.34
N MET A 383 1.40 -8.82 5.95
CA MET A 383 0.67 -9.06 4.69
C MET A 383 -0.74 -8.43 4.72
N ASP A 384 -1.48 -8.53 5.83
CA ASP A 384 -2.79 -7.89 5.94
C ASP A 384 -2.67 -6.36 5.87
N ALA A 385 -1.68 -5.79 6.58
CA ALA A 385 -1.42 -4.35 6.55
C ALA A 385 -1.19 -3.82 5.13
N ILE A 386 -0.43 -4.54 4.30
CA ILE A 386 -0.19 -4.14 2.91
C ILE A 386 -1.49 -4.10 2.11
N HIS A 387 -2.37 -5.09 2.27
CA HIS A 387 -3.61 -5.17 1.50
C HIS A 387 -4.66 -4.15 1.99
N PHE A 388 -4.77 -3.93 3.30
CA PHE A 388 -5.57 -2.82 3.84
C PHE A 388 -5.04 -1.47 3.32
N ALA A 389 -3.72 -1.29 3.24
CA ALA A 389 -3.13 -0.07 2.67
C ALA A 389 -3.50 0.11 1.19
N ILE A 390 -3.51 -0.96 0.38
CA ILE A 390 -3.97 -0.90 -1.01
C ILE A 390 -5.44 -0.47 -1.08
N ALA A 391 -6.30 -1.06 -0.24
CA ALA A 391 -7.74 -0.71 -0.20
C ALA A 391 -7.98 0.76 0.18
N LEU A 392 -7.41 1.21 1.30
CA LEU A 392 -7.56 2.59 1.76
C LEU A 392 -6.93 3.59 0.76
N THR A 393 -5.81 3.24 0.13
CA THR A 393 -5.20 4.10 -0.90
C THR A 393 -6.07 4.19 -2.15
N TYR A 394 -6.70 3.08 -2.56
CA TYR A 394 -7.62 3.04 -3.69
C TYR A 394 -8.84 3.96 -3.49
N HIS A 395 -9.37 4.02 -2.27
CA HIS A 395 -10.45 4.96 -1.90
C HIS A 395 -9.95 6.38 -1.57
N GLY A 396 -8.63 6.57 -1.52
CA GLY A 396 -7.97 7.84 -1.25
C GLY A 396 -8.07 8.30 0.21
N THR A 397 -8.31 7.38 1.14
CA THR A 397 -8.43 7.57 2.59
C THR A 397 -7.10 7.39 3.32
N ILE A 398 -5.98 7.60 2.62
CA ILE A 398 -4.61 7.61 3.17
C ILE A 398 -3.88 8.88 2.75
N ASN A 399 -3.14 9.46 3.69
CA ASN A 399 -2.08 10.41 3.41
C ASN A 399 -0.79 9.63 3.17
N ALA A 400 -0.27 9.63 1.95
CA ALA A 400 1.00 8.98 1.62
C ALA A 400 2.13 10.01 1.63
N ILE A 401 3.34 9.60 2.04
CA ILE A 401 4.53 10.46 1.99
C ILE A 401 4.78 10.88 0.54
N PRO A 402 4.91 12.18 0.23
CA PRO A 402 5.27 12.64 -1.11
C PRO A 402 6.74 12.33 -1.39
N ASN A 403 7.03 11.74 -2.55
CA ASN A 403 8.40 11.42 -3.00
C ASN A 403 9.25 10.66 -1.95
N PRO A 404 8.92 9.41 -1.59
CA PRO A 404 9.66 8.61 -0.60
C PRO A 404 11.11 8.24 -0.98
N GLY A 405 11.70 8.89 -2.00
CA GLY A 405 12.99 8.58 -2.62
C GLY A 405 14.25 8.89 -1.79
N GLY A 406 14.13 9.05 -0.47
CA GLY A 406 15.27 9.30 0.40
C GLY A 406 15.05 8.74 1.80
N SER A 407 15.84 7.73 2.18
CA SER A 407 16.28 7.40 3.56
C SER A 407 15.27 7.37 4.73
N GLU A 408 13.96 7.40 4.49
CA GLU A 408 12.94 7.36 5.54
C GLU A 408 12.50 5.91 5.77
N TRP A 409 13.03 5.31 6.83
CA TRP A 409 12.77 3.91 7.20
C TRP A 409 11.50 3.74 8.04
N GLU A 410 10.91 4.83 8.56
CA GLU A 410 9.71 4.77 9.37
C GLU A 410 8.48 4.43 8.51
N THR A 411 7.53 3.71 9.11
CA THR A 411 6.32 3.28 8.42
C THR A 411 5.31 4.42 8.29
N VAL A 412 5.27 5.33 9.26
CA VAL A 412 4.47 6.55 9.26
C VAL A 412 5.33 7.71 9.72
N ILE A 413 5.19 8.85 9.04
CA ILE A 413 5.94 10.07 9.35
C ILE A 413 4.95 11.24 9.46
N PRO A 414 4.97 12.00 10.56
CA PRO A 414 4.15 13.20 10.71
C PRO A 414 4.69 14.32 9.81
N LEU A 415 3.87 14.82 8.88
CA LEU A 415 4.21 15.93 7.98
C LEU A 415 3.31 17.14 8.22
N LYS A 416 3.82 18.34 7.93
CA LYS A 416 3.04 19.58 8.06
C LYS A 416 1.96 19.67 6.99
N GLU A 417 0.74 20.04 7.39
CA GLU A 417 -0.33 20.29 6.43
C GLU A 417 -0.01 21.51 5.53
N ALA A 418 -0.33 21.41 4.24
CA ALA A 418 -0.22 22.52 3.31
C ALA A 418 -1.23 23.61 3.70
N GLY A 419 -0.73 24.74 4.21
CA GLY A 419 -1.54 25.91 4.58
C GLY A 419 -1.72 26.14 6.10
N ASN A 420 -1.31 25.21 6.96
CA ASN A 420 -1.29 25.42 8.42
C ASN A 420 -0.01 24.83 9.04
N SER A 421 0.91 25.70 9.46
CA SER A 421 2.29 25.34 9.83
C SER A 421 2.45 24.60 11.16
N ASN A 422 1.37 24.44 11.94
CA ASN A 422 1.40 23.88 13.30
C ASN A 422 0.72 22.51 13.44
N VAL A 423 -0.05 22.05 12.44
CA VAL A 423 -0.71 20.74 12.48
C VAL A 423 0.17 19.72 11.77
N MET A 424 0.49 18.62 12.47
CA MET A 424 1.18 17.47 11.90
C MET A 424 0.16 16.38 11.56
N THR A 425 0.22 15.88 10.34
CA THR A 425 -0.66 14.83 9.85
C THR A 425 0.16 13.58 9.58
N PRO A 426 -0.23 12.42 10.14
CA PRO A 426 0.49 11.18 9.92
C PRO A 426 0.40 10.81 8.43
N CYS A 427 1.55 10.53 7.82
CA CYS A 427 1.66 10.14 6.42
C CYS A 427 2.31 8.76 6.32
N LEU A 428 1.67 7.84 5.64
CA LEU A 428 2.12 6.47 5.43
C LEU A 428 3.24 6.40 4.39
N ASN A 429 4.30 5.66 4.69
CA ASN A 429 5.31 5.25 3.72
C ASN A 429 4.76 4.11 2.85
N TYR A 430 3.81 4.44 1.97
CA TYR A 430 3.13 3.47 1.12
C TYR A 430 4.11 2.70 0.21
N PHE A 431 5.15 3.37 -0.26
CA PHE A 431 6.23 2.75 -1.04
C PHE A 431 6.94 1.62 -0.28
N LYS A 432 7.25 1.81 1.01
CA LYS A 432 7.87 0.78 1.86
C LYS A 432 6.99 -0.46 1.96
N LEU A 433 5.68 -0.30 2.16
CA LEU A 433 4.72 -1.41 2.27
C LEU A 433 4.66 -2.23 0.97
N ILE A 434 4.43 -1.55 -0.16
CA ILE A 434 4.33 -2.22 -1.47
C ILE A 434 5.66 -2.86 -1.87
N SER A 435 6.78 -2.19 -1.62
CA SER A 435 8.11 -2.75 -1.89
C SER A 435 8.43 -3.97 -1.02
N ALA A 436 7.91 -4.04 0.21
CA ALA A 436 8.15 -5.17 1.10
C ALA A 436 7.55 -6.47 0.55
N VAL A 437 6.35 -6.41 -0.03
CA VAL A 437 5.73 -7.57 -0.71
C VAL A 437 6.31 -7.80 -2.09
N ALA A 438 6.52 -6.76 -2.90
CA ALA A 438 6.97 -6.95 -4.28
C ALA A 438 8.38 -7.56 -4.37
N LYS A 439 9.25 -7.28 -3.38
CA LYS A 439 10.61 -7.83 -3.29
C LYS A 439 10.67 -9.28 -2.82
N THR A 440 9.57 -9.89 -2.37
CA THR A 440 9.57 -11.30 -1.95
C THR A 440 9.42 -12.25 -3.14
N PHE A 441 8.92 -11.76 -4.26
CA PHE A 441 8.79 -12.51 -5.50
C PHE A 441 10.16 -12.82 -6.10
N SER A 442 10.25 -14.02 -6.69
CA SER A 442 11.44 -14.45 -7.42
C SER A 442 11.54 -13.73 -8.78
N ALA A 443 12.70 -13.82 -9.41
CA ALA A 443 12.90 -13.36 -10.78
C ALA A 443 11.90 -14.01 -11.78
N ALA A 444 11.46 -15.25 -11.51
CA ALA A 444 10.50 -15.96 -12.36
C ALA A 444 9.07 -15.40 -12.24
N ASP A 445 8.73 -14.77 -11.12
CA ASP A 445 7.39 -14.27 -10.80
C ASP A 445 7.30 -12.74 -10.94
N VAL A 446 8.15 -12.16 -11.77
CA VAL A 446 8.26 -10.70 -11.98
C VAL A 446 6.93 -10.04 -12.33
N ILE A 447 6.03 -10.73 -13.04
CA ILE A 447 4.71 -10.20 -13.38
C ILE A 447 3.86 -9.99 -12.12
N ASP A 448 3.91 -10.89 -11.15
CA ASP A 448 3.18 -10.74 -9.89
C ASP A 448 3.79 -9.62 -9.03
N ALA A 449 5.11 -9.46 -9.04
CA ALA A 449 5.77 -8.30 -8.44
C ALA A 449 5.31 -6.98 -9.07
N VAL A 450 5.19 -6.95 -10.41
CA VAL A 450 4.67 -5.81 -11.16
C VAL A 450 3.23 -5.50 -10.77
N GLN A 451 2.36 -6.48 -10.55
CA GLN A 451 0.98 -6.25 -10.08
C GLN A 451 0.94 -5.42 -8.79
N TYR A 452 1.85 -5.70 -7.86
CA TYR A 452 1.98 -4.90 -6.64
C TYR A 452 2.59 -3.53 -6.91
N TYR A 453 3.65 -3.41 -7.72
CA TYR A 453 4.21 -2.09 -8.05
C TYR A 453 3.21 -1.18 -8.75
N LEU A 454 2.31 -1.72 -9.57
CA LEU A 454 1.21 -0.97 -10.17
C LEU A 454 0.26 -0.37 -9.12
N ALA A 455 0.20 -0.88 -7.90
CA ALA A 455 -0.56 -0.26 -6.81
C ALA A 455 0.06 1.08 -6.37
N LEU A 456 1.36 1.33 -6.58
CA LEU A 456 1.99 2.63 -6.29
C LEU A 456 1.32 3.77 -7.06
N SER A 457 0.87 3.52 -8.29
CA SER A 457 0.16 4.51 -9.13
C SER A 457 -1.23 4.89 -8.62
N LEU A 458 -1.73 4.25 -7.56
CA LEU A 458 -2.95 4.69 -6.86
C LEU A 458 -2.75 6.00 -6.12
N VAL A 459 -1.51 6.32 -5.72
CA VAL A 459 -1.19 7.60 -5.10
C VAL A 459 -0.92 8.65 -6.19
N PRO A 460 -1.67 9.77 -6.22
CA PRO A 460 -1.41 10.83 -7.18
C PRO A 460 -0.13 11.62 -6.84
N GLN A 461 0.54 12.12 -7.87
CA GLN A 461 1.77 12.94 -7.82
C GLN A 461 2.99 12.27 -7.16
N GLY A 462 4.14 12.28 -7.86
CA GLY A 462 5.41 11.71 -7.37
C GLY A 462 5.53 10.18 -7.48
N TYR A 463 4.44 9.44 -7.23
CA TYR A 463 4.47 7.97 -7.23
C TYR A 463 4.53 7.34 -8.63
N ASN A 464 4.12 8.04 -9.69
CA ASN A 464 4.23 7.50 -11.05
C ASN A 464 5.69 7.23 -11.41
N THR A 465 6.60 8.18 -11.18
CA THR A 465 8.03 7.98 -11.45
C THR A 465 8.60 6.81 -10.64
N ILE A 466 8.25 6.74 -9.36
CA ILE A 466 8.73 5.68 -8.46
C ILE A 466 8.19 4.30 -8.86
N CYS A 467 6.92 4.23 -9.28
CA CYS A 467 6.30 3.04 -9.85
C CYS A 467 7.10 2.56 -11.07
N GLN A 468 7.39 3.47 -12.00
CA GLN A 468 8.13 3.17 -13.23
C GLN A 468 9.56 2.70 -12.94
N GLU A 469 10.27 3.35 -12.02
CA GLU A 469 11.62 2.95 -11.60
C GLU A 469 11.63 1.59 -10.90
N SER A 470 10.63 1.32 -10.05
CA SER A 470 10.51 0.03 -9.35
C SER A 470 10.22 -1.11 -10.32
N ILE A 471 9.34 -0.88 -11.29
CA ILE A 471 9.04 -1.83 -12.36
C ILE A 471 10.30 -2.05 -13.21
N ARG A 472 11.00 -0.99 -13.62
CA ARG A 472 12.28 -1.11 -14.36
C ARG A 472 13.25 -2.02 -13.61
N ASP A 473 13.48 -1.76 -12.33
CA ASP A 473 14.47 -2.48 -11.54
C ASP A 473 14.06 -3.96 -11.34
N ALA A 474 12.77 -4.24 -11.16
CA ALA A 474 12.25 -5.61 -11.10
C ALA A 474 12.43 -6.37 -12.43
N ILE A 475 12.15 -5.71 -13.56
CA ILE A 475 12.32 -6.29 -14.90
C ILE A 475 13.79 -6.60 -15.18
N LEU A 476 14.70 -5.68 -14.85
CA LEU A 476 16.14 -5.88 -15.00
C LEU A 476 16.67 -7.02 -14.12
N ALA A 477 16.11 -7.20 -12.92
CA ALA A 477 16.44 -8.30 -12.03
C ALA A 477 15.93 -9.66 -12.54
N SER A 478 14.82 -9.68 -13.31
CA SER A 478 14.24 -10.93 -13.85
C SER A 478 15.12 -11.61 -14.91
N GLY A 479 15.85 -10.82 -15.71
CA GLY A 479 16.58 -11.30 -16.88
C GLY A 479 15.71 -11.67 -18.09
N CYS A 480 14.38 -11.62 -17.99
CA CYS A 480 13.43 -12.00 -19.05
C CYS A 480 12.93 -10.79 -19.87
N LEU A 481 13.86 -9.96 -20.37
CA LEU A 481 13.54 -8.67 -20.99
C LEU A 481 12.60 -8.78 -22.19
N SER A 482 12.84 -9.73 -23.10
CA SER A 482 12.11 -9.83 -24.36
C SER A 482 10.63 -10.19 -24.18
N ALA A 483 10.29 -11.05 -23.21
CA ALA A 483 8.90 -11.40 -22.92
C ALA A 483 8.12 -10.24 -22.27
N ILE A 484 8.82 -9.43 -21.47
CA ILE A 484 8.22 -8.43 -20.60
C ILE A 484 8.08 -7.09 -21.32
N LEU A 485 9.15 -6.59 -21.96
CA LEU A 485 9.17 -5.32 -22.67
C LEU A 485 8.77 -5.48 -24.14
N GLY A 486 9.14 -6.62 -24.74
CA GLY A 486 8.86 -6.93 -26.13
C GLY A 486 10.12 -7.31 -26.90
N ASP A 487 9.93 -7.66 -28.16
CA ASP A 487 11.02 -8.06 -29.07
C ASP A 487 10.81 -7.47 -30.46
N THR A 488 11.87 -7.42 -31.26
CA THR A 488 11.80 -6.99 -32.67
C THR A 488 11.88 -8.23 -33.54
N ALA A 489 10.87 -8.46 -34.37
CA ALA A 489 10.88 -9.58 -35.31
C ALA A 489 11.90 -9.36 -36.44
N ALA A 490 12.24 -10.43 -37.15
CA ALA A 490 13.24 -10.42 -38.23
C ALA A 490 12.88 -9.49 -39.41
N ASP A 491 11.62 -9.06 -39.51
CA ASP A 491 11.10 -8.12 -40.49
C ASP A 491 11.13 -6.66 -40.03
N GLY A 492 11.62 -6.37 -38.82
CA GLY A 492 11.61 -5.01 -38.25
C GLY A 492 10.36 -4.69 -37.43
N THR A 493 9.36 -5.58 -37.37
CA THR A 493 8.13 -5.30 -36.63
C THR A 493 8.32 -5.45 -35.12
N HIS A 494 7.80 -4.49 -34.35
CA HIS A 494 7.88 -4.51 -32.89
C HIS A 494 6.75 -5.37 -32.31
N ARG A 495 7.11 -6.40 -31.54
CA ARG A 495 6.18 -7.23 -30.77
C ARG A 495 6.08 -6.70 -29.34
N PRO A 496 4.92 -6.19 -28.90
CA PRO A 496 4.77 -5.64 -27.57
C PRO A 496 4.87 -6.73 -26.50
N GLY A 497 5.63 -6.47 -25.44
CA GLY A 497 5.69 -7.36 -24.27
C GLY A 497 4.52 -7.18 -23.30
N ILE A 498 4.46 -8.00 -22.25
CA ILE A 498 3.37 -8.04 -21.28
C ILE A 498 3.14 -6.68 -20.59
N ILE A 499 4.20 -5.90 -20.34
CA ILE A 499 4.09 -4.58 -19.65
C ILE A 499 3.29 -3.57 -20.47
N SER A 500 3.27 -3.70 -21.80
CA SER A 500 2.51 -2.80 -22.66
C SER A 500 1.02 -2.75 -22.28
N HIS A 501 0.46 -3.88 -21.83
CA HIS A 501 -0.92 -3.99 -21.35
C HIS A 501 -1.21 -3.10 -20.15
N PHE A 502 -0.23 -2.91 -19.26
CA PHE A 502 -0.37 -2.11 -18.04
C PHE A 502 0.00 -0.63 -18.21
N SER A 503 0.47 -0.21 -19.39
CA SER A 503 0.81 1.19 -19.72
C SER A 503 -0.26 2.22 -19.33
N PRO A 504 -1.57 1.97 -19.50
CA PRO A 504 -2.60 2.93 -19.12
C PRO A 504 -2.61 3.26 -17.61
N LEU A 505 -2.21 2.32 -16.75
CA LEU A 505 -2.21 2.53 -15.29
C LEU A 505 -1.05 3.40 -14.80
N MET A 506 0.03 3.46 -15.57
CA MET A 506 1.26 4.20 -15.22
C MET A 506 1.33 5.59 -15.87
N SER A 507 0.36 5.90 -16.73
CA SER A 507 0.27 7.17 -17.45
C SER A 507 -0.47 8.21 -16.58
N SER A 508 0.07 9.42 -16.47
CA SER A 508 -0.46 10.48 -15.61
C SER A 508 -1.79 11.09 -16.06
N SER A 509 -2.33 10.69 -17.21
CA SER A 509 -3.56 11.25 -17.80
C SER A 509 -4.62 10.16 -17.99
N SER A 510 -5.86 10.48 -17.63
CA SER A 510 -7.06 9.65 -17.88
C SER A 510 -7.49 9.65 -19.36
N THR A 511 -6.77 10.39 -20.20
CA THR A 511 -6.94 10.48 -21.66
C THR A 511 -5.64 10.01 -22.32
N SER A 512 -5.30 8.74 -22.15
CA SER A 512 -4.11 8.19 -22.77
C SER A 512 -4.33 8.10 -24.29
N SER A 513 -3.92 9.14 -25.02
CA SER A 513 -3.67 8.99 -26.43
C SER A 513 -2.66 7.86 -26.64
N SER A 514 -2.79 7.10 -27.73
CA SER A 514 -1.85 6.03 -28.09
C SER A 514 -0.38 6.50 -28.09
N GLU A 515 -0.16 7.81 -28.27
CA GLU A 515 1.15 8.45 -28.26
C GLU A 515 1.79 8.55 -26.86
N GLU A 516 1.02 8.84 -25.81
CA GLU A 516 1.55 8.90 -24.44
C GLU A 516 1.98 7.51 -23.95
N GLN A 517 1.23 6.48 -24.31
CA GLN A 517 1.57 5.09 -24.00
C GLN A 517 2.89 4.67 -24.67
N ARG A 518 3.07 5.03 -25.96
CA ARG A 518 4.34 4.78 -26.67
C ARG A 518 5.50 5.53 -26.03
N ARG A 519 5.32 6.81 -25.68
CA ARG A 519 6.36 7.62 -25.01
C ARG A 519 6.75 7.03 -23.66
N PHE A 520 5.77 6.57 -22.89
CA PHE A 520 6.03 5.92 -21.62
C PHE A 520 6.87 4.64 -21.79
N MET A 521 6.43 3.73 -22.67
CA MET A 521 7.17 2.48 -22.95
C MET A 521 8.58 2.77 -23.49
N HIS A 522 8.71 3.78 -24.35
CA HIS A 522 10.01 4.23 -24.85
C HIS A 522 10.92 4.71 -23.70
N ASN A 523 10.41 5.56 -22.81
CA ASN A 523 11.18 6.08 -21.67
C ASN A 523 11.59 4.98 -20.69
N LEU A 524 10.69 4.04 -20.38
CA LEU A 524 10.98 2.88 -19.54
C LEU A 524 12.09 2.03 -20.15
N THR A 525 11.96 1.70 -21.44
CA THR A 525 12.93 0.89 -22.19
C THR A 525 14.29 1.58 -22.28
N LYS A 526 14.31 2.88 -22.57
CA LYS A 526 15.54 3.69 -22.62
C LYS A 526 16.20 3.82 -21.25
N SER A 527 15.42 3.98 -20.19
CA SER A 527 15.94 4.00 -18.82
C SER A 527 16.55 2.65 -18.42
N ALA A 528 15.89 1.54 -18.77
CA ALA A 528 16.41 0.19 -18.59
C ALA A 528 17.72 -0.03 -19.36
N ALA A 529 17.78 0.42 -20.62
CA ALA A 529 18.97 0.33 -21.47
C ALA A 529 20.16 1.07 -20.86
N GLY A 530 19.96 2.30 -20.40
CA GLY A 530 20.99 3.10 -19.74
C GLY A 530 21.49 2.50 -18.41
N LYS A 531 20.64 1.73 -17.71
CA LYS A 531 21.05 0.98 -16.51
C LYS A 531 21.88 -0.25 -16.87
N CYS A 532 21.48 -1.02 -17.89
CA CYS A 532 22.29 -2.13 -18.43
C CYS A 532 23.66 -1.67 -18.94
N GLU A 533 23.73 -0.50 -19.59
CA GLU A 533 24.99 0.11 -20.05
C GLU A 533 25.92 0.42 -18.87
N LYS A 534 25.39 1.00 -17.77
CA LYS A 534 26.15 1.26 -16.54
C LYS A 534 26.62 0.00 -15.83
N ASP A 535 25.86 -1.08 -15.93
CA ASP A 535 26.14 -2.36 -15.29
C ASP A 535 26.99 -3.31 -16.19
N ASP A 536 27.55 -2.82 -17.31
CA ASP A 536 28.32 -3.53 -18.35
C ASP A 536 27.61 -4.77 -18.96
N LYS A 537 26.27 -4.79 -18.94
CA LYS A 537 25.44 -5.80 -19.60
C LYS A 537 25.17 -5.41 -21.05
N PHE A 538 26.20 -5.48 -21.90
CA PHE A 538 26.15 -4.92 -23.26
C PHE A 538 25.08 -5.57 -24.15
N ILE A 539 24.84 -6.89 -24.06
CA ILE A 539 23.86 -7.60 -24.89
C ILE A 539 22.44 -7.08 -24.60
N ASP A 540 22.12 -6.97 -23.32
CA ASP A 540 20.82 -6.44 -22.86
C ASP A 540 20.67 -4.97 -23.24
N ALA A 541 21.72 -4.16 -23.08
CA ALA A 541 21.71 -2.76 -23.49
C ALA A 541 21.45 -2.61 -24.99
N VAL A 542 22.12 -3.40 -25.84
CA VAL A 542 21.91 -3.42 -27.29
C VAL A 542 20.47 -3.79 -27.64
N HIS A 543 19.92 -4.85 -27.03
CA HIS A 543 18.54 -5.27 -27.25
C HIS A 543 17.54 -4.17 -26.87
N LEU A 544 17.73 -3.54 -25.70
CA LEU A 544 16.82 -2.50 -25.21
C LEU A 544 16.93 -1.19 -26.00
N TYR A 545 18.12 -0.75 -26.40
CA TYR A 545 18.26 0.44 -27.26
C TYR A 545 17.67 0.19 -28.66
N ASN A 546 17.81 -1.02 -29.20
CA ASN A 546 17.15 -1.41 -30.44
C ASN A 546 15.62 -1.37 -30.29
N LEU A 547 15.08 -1.91 -29.20
CA LEU A 547 13.65 -1.87 -28.88
C LEU A 547 13.13 -0.43 -28.70
N ALA A 548 13.95 0.45 -28.11
CA ALA A 548 13.64 1.87 -27.98
C ALA A 548 13.73 2.65 -29.32
N GLY A 549 14.26 2.05 -30.38
CA GLY A 549 14.47 2.71 -31.67
C GLY A 549 15.67 3.67 -31.70
N ASP A 550 16.58 3.58 -30.73
CA ASP A 550 17.79 4.40 -30.62
C ASP A 550 18.96 3.69 -31.32
N TYR A 551 18.83 3.54 -32.65
CA TYR A 551 19.71 2.69 -33.46
C TYR A 551 21.17 3.18 -33.51
N ASP A 552 21.40 4.49 -33.48
CA ASP A 552 22.75 5.06 -33.43
C ASP A 552 23.45 4.70 -32.11
N LYS A 553 22.72 4.72 -30.98
CA LYS A 553 23.26 4.33 -29.68
C LYS A 553 23.61 2.83 -29.64
N VAL A 554 22.82 1.98 -30.32
CA VAL A 554 23.15 0.56 -30.50
C VAL A 554 24.49 0.41 -31.20
N LEU A 555 24.70 1.09 -32.34
CA LEU A 555 25.97 1.02 -33.05
C LEU A 555 27.13 1.55 -32.21
N GLN A 556 26.93 2.65 -31.49
CA GLN A 556 27.97 3.20 -30.61
C GLN A 556 28.43 2.17 -29.56
N ILE A 557 27.49 1.50 -28.90
CA ILE A 557 27.79 0.50 -27.86
C ILE A 557 28.48 -0.73 -28.46
N ILE A 558 27.99 -1.22 -29.59
CA ILE A 558 28.59 -2.39 -30.27
C ILE A 558 29.99 -2.03 -30.75
N CYS A 559 30.19 -0.90 -31.42
CA CYS A 559 31.50 -0.43 -31.89
C CYS A 559 32.48 -0.27 -30.72
N LEU A 560 32.05 0.32 -29.61
CA LEU A 560 32.87 0.45 -28.40
C LEU A 560 33.26 -0.93 -27.85
N LYS A 561 32.33 -1.88 -27.75
CA LYS A 561 32.62 -3.23 -27.24
C LYS A 561 33.51 -4.02 -28.20
N MET A 562 33.30 -3.90 -29.52
CA MET A 562 34.17 -4.48 -30.55
C MET A 562 35.60 -3.95 -30.45
N SER A 563 35.76 -2.63 -30.31
CA SER A 563 37.05 -1.96 -30.14
C SER A 563 37.78 -2.46 -28.89
N GLN A 564 37.11 -2.47 -27.73
CA GLN A 564 37.67 -3.03 -26.48
C GLN A 564 38.07 -4.50 -26.61
N THR A 565 37.24 -5.31 -27.27
CA THR A 565 37.49 -6.75 -27.50
C THR A 565 38.67 -6.96 -28.46
N PHE A 566 38.84 -6.05 -29.43
CA PHE A 566 39.99 -6.06 -30.34
C PHE A 566 41.29 -5.69 -29.61
N SER A 567 41.27 -4.78 -28.64
CA SER A 567 42.47 -4.42 -27.85
C SER A 567 42.95 -5.53 -26.90
N GLN A 568 42.06 -6.43 -26.46
CA GLN A 568 42.39 -7.53 -25.53
C GLN A 568 43.09 -8.71 -26.23
N ALA A 569 43.64 -9.67 -25.48
CA ALA A 569 44.15 -10.91 -26.09
C ALA A 569 43.01 -11.72 -26.76
N TYR A 570 43.35 -12.54 -27.76
CA TYR A 570 42.35 -13.39 -28.41
C TYR A 570 41.83 -14.46 -27.44
N VAL A 571 40.51 -14.44 -27.20
CA VAL A 571 39.78 -15.45 -26.42
C VAL A 571 38.54 -15.83 -27.22
N ALA A 572 38.51 -17.06 -27.75
CA ALA A 572 37.50 -17.52 -28.69
C ALA A 572 36.03 -17.29 -28.24
N PRO A 573 35.60 -17.66 -27.01
CA PRO A 573 34.19 -17.55 -26.63
C PRO A 573 33.69 -16.10 -26.47
N SER A 574 34.51 -15.19 -25.92
CA SER A 574 34.11 -13.79 -25.74
C SER A 574 34.04 -13.05 -27.08
N GLN A 575 35.02 -13.29 -27.97
CA GLN A 575 35.03 -12.70 -29.30
C GLN A 575 33.92 -13.23 -30.20
N ALA A 576 33.60 -14.53 -30.12
CA ALA A 576 32.53 -15.11 -30.92
C ALA A 576 31.17 -14.44 -30.63
N THR A 577 30.88 -14.17 -29.35
CA THR A 577 29.62 -13.56 -28.93
C THR A 577 29.48 -12.11 -29.39
N VAL A 578 30.54 -11.31 -29.23
CA VAL A 578 30.56 -9.91 -29.69
C VAL A 578 30.49 -9.85 -31.23
N PHE A 579 31.23 -10.71 -31.91
CA PHE A 579 31.22 -10.80 -33.38
C PHE A 579 29.86 -11.23 -33.93
N SER A 580 29.22 -12.25 -33.36
CA SER A 580 27.91 -12.72 -33.82
C SER A 580 26.83 -11.65 -33.61
N SER A 581 26.84 -10.97 -32.47
CA SER A 581 25.91 -9.88 -32.17
C SER A 581 26.10 -8.70 -33.14
N ALA A 582 27.34 -8.23 -33.32
CA ALA A 582 27.65 -7.14 -34.24
C ALA A 582 27.26 -7.47 -35.68
N LYS A 583 27.58 -8.68 -36.15
CA LYS A 583 27.22 -9.14 -37.50
C LYS A 583 25.70 -9.22 -37.69
N SER A 584 24.98 -9.74 -36.71
CA SER A 584 23.52 -9.83 -36.75
C SER A 584 22.88 -8.44 -36.83
N VAL A 585 23.32 -7.49 -36.00
CA VAL A 585 22.80 -6.11 -36.00
C VAL A 585 23.13 -5.39 -37.31
N TYR A 586 24.36 -5.50 -37.80
CA TYR A 586 24.76 -4.89 -39.07
C TYR A 586 23.96 -5.43 -40.25
N GLN A 587 23.78 -6.75 -40.34
CA GLN A 587 22.97 -7.38 -41.40
C GLN A 587 21.51 -6.94 -41.33
N PHE A 588 20.95 -6.87 -40.12
CA PHE A 588 19.57 -6.43 -39.92
C PHE A 588 19.36 -4.96 -40.30
N TYR A 589 20.27 -4.06 -39.91
CA TYR A 589 20.16 -2.63 -40.21
C TYR A 589 20.38 -2.31 -41.70
N THR A 590 21.23 -3.07 -42.39
CA THR A 590 21.46 -2.91 -43.84
C THR A 590 20.36 -3.53 -44.69
N SER A 591 19.73 -4.60 -44.21
CA SER A 591 18.62 -5.27 -44.91
C SER A 591 17.28 -4.52 -44.75
N THR A 592 17.12 -3.76 -43.67
CA THR A 592 15.85 -3.07 -43.34
C THR A 592 15.92 -1.59 -43.74
N GLN A 593 15.22 -1.22 -44.82
CA GLN A 593 15.28 0.13 -45.40
C GLN A 593 14.88 1.23 -44.41
N GLU A 594 13.86 1.00 -43.57
CA GLU A 594 13.39 1.99 -42.59
C GLU A 594 14.40 2.32 -41.49
N ILE A 595 15.22 1.33 -41.10
CA ILE A 595 16.26 1.49 -40.09
C ILE A 595 17.48 2.16 -40.71
N SER A 596 17.88 1.71 -41.91
CA SER A 596 19.01 2.29 -42.64
C SER A 596 18.88 3.80 -42.88
N MET A 597 17.65 4.31 -43.02
CA MET A 597 17.40 5.76 -43.18
C MET A 597 17.55 6.56 -41.88
N LYS A 598 17.43 5.90 -40.72
CA LYS A 598 17.50 6.54 -39.39
C LYS A 598 18.90 6.51 -38.78
N VAL A 599 19.82 5.77 -39.37
CA VAL A 599 21.16 5.52 -38.85
C VAL A 599 22.18 6.36 -39.60
N GLN A 600 23.19 6.85 -38.89
CA GLN A 600 24.30 7.56 -39.51
C GLN A 600 25.18 6.62 -40.35
N MET A 601 25.40 6.98 -41.62
CA MET A 601 26.26 6.23 -42.55
C MET A 601 27.67 5.99 -42.00
N ARG A 602 28.24 7.00 -41.34
CA ARG A 602 29.57 6.94 -40.69
C ARG A 602 29.65 5.83 -39.64
N SER A 603 28.60 5.67 -38.83
CA SER A 603 28.54 4.65 -37.78
C SER A 603 28.41 3.24 -38.37
N LEU A 604 27.72 3.08 -39.50
CA LEU A 604 27.63 1.80 -40.22
C LEU A 604 28.97 1.40 -40.86
N GLU A 605 29.66 2.35 -41.49
CA GLU A 605 31.00 2.12 -42.05
C GLU A 605 31.99 1.71 -40.96
N THR A 606 32.00 2.44 -39.84
CA THR A 606 32.80 2.13 -38.65
C THR A 606 32.50 0.72 -38.12
N CYS A 607 31.22 0.35 -38.02
CA CYS A 607 30.80 -0.99 -37.58
C CYS A 607 31.29 -2.08 -38.54
N LYS A 608 31.18 -1.87 -39.86
CA LYS A 608 31.65 -2.84 -40.86
C LYS A 608 33.15 -3.11 -40.75
N ILE A 609 33.93 -2.04 -40.60
CA ILE A 609 35.38 -2.11 -40.44
C ILE A 609 35.76 -2.90 -39.20
N LEU A 610 35.11 -2.64 -38.06
CA LEU A 610 35.36 -3.35 -36.81
C LEU A 610 34.97 -4.83 -36.87
N ILE A 611 33.90 -5.18 -37.60
CA ILE A 611 33.55 -6.58 -37.89
C ILE A 611 34.67 -7.26 -38.67
N ASP A 612 35.17 -6.62 -39.72
CA ASP A 612 36.25 -7.17 -40.54
C ASP A 612 37.55 -7.32 -39.73
N LEU A 613 37.86 -6.37 -38.83
CA LEU A 613 39.01 -6.42 -37.93
C LEU A 613 38.91 -7.58 -36.93
N LEU A 614 37.75 -7.82 -36.32
CA LEU A 614 37.53 -8.96 -35.44
C LEU A 614 37.64 -10.29 -36.20
N GLU A 615 37.15 -10.35 -37.44
CA GLU A 615 37.30 -11.53 -38.29
C GLU A 615 38.77 -11.79 -38.66
N PHE A 616 39.51 -10.73 -39.00
CA PHE A 616 40.95 -10.80 -39.19
C PHE A 616 41.66 -11.37 -37.95
N LYS A 617 41.35 -10.83 -36.76
CA LYS A 617 41.96 -11.25 -35.49
C LYS A 617 41.69 -12.73 -35.19
N LYS A 618 40.49 -13.21 -35.49
CA LYS A 618 40.12 -14.63 -35.40
C LYS A 618 40.98 -15.48 -36.34
N LEU A 619 41.02 -15.14 -37.63
CA LEU A 619 41.79 -15.89 -38.63
C LEU A 619 43.30 -15.91 -38.30
N PHE A 620 43.82 -14.80 -37.79
CA PHE A 620 45.21 -14.68 -37.33
C PHE A 620 45.48 -15.61 -36.13
N ALA A 621 44.59 -15.64 -35.13
CA ALA A 621 44.74 -16.53 -33.97
C ALA A 621 44.65 -18.01 -34.33
N GLU A 622 43.83 -18.36 -35.32
CA GLU A 622 43.66 -19.73 -35.84
C GLU A 622 44.75 -20.15 -36.84
N SER A 623 45.79 -19.32 -37.06
CA SER A 623 46.89 -19.55 -38.03
C SER A 623 46.47 -19.64 -39.51
N HIS A 624 45.30 -19.08 -39.86
CA HIS A 624 44.85 -18.94 -41.24
C HIS A 624 45.40 -17.66 -41.88
N TRP A 625 46.71 -17.65 -42.18
CA TRP A 625 47.42 -16.44 -42.61
C TRP A 625 46.94 -15.83 -43.93
N ARG A 626 46.69 -16.66 -44.96
CA ARG A 626 46.26 -16.19 -46.29
C ARG A 626 44.88 -15.50 -46.23
N PRO A 627 43.83 -16.11 -45.66
CA PRO A 627 42.54 -15.44 -45.46
C PRO A 627 42.62 -14.18 -44.60
N ALA A 628 43.49 -14.18 -43.58
CA ALA A 628 43.67 -13.02 -42.69
C ALA A 628 44.25 -11.81 -43.48
N LEU A 629 45.28 -12.03 -44.29
CA LEU A 629 45.89 -10.97 -45.10
C LEU A 629 44.91 -10.41 -46.14
N GLN A 630 44.16 -11.29 -46.82
CA GLN A 630 43.14 -10.87 -47.78
C GLN A 630 42.08 -9.98 -47.12
N ARG A 631 41.66 -10.31 -45.89
CA ARG A 631 40.67 -9.51 -45.17
C ARG A 631 41.20 -8.12 -44.79
N ILE A 632 42.49 -7.97 -44.47
CA ILE A 632 43.11 -6.64 -44.23
C ILE A 632 43.16 -5.82 -45.51
N GLU A 633 43.51 -6.45 -46.64
CA GLU A 633 43.55 -5.79 -47.93
C GLU A 633 42.15 -5.28 -48.36
N ASP A 634 41.13 -6.11 -48.15
CA ASP A 634 39.73 -5.78 -48.44
C ASP A 634 39.22 -4.57 -47.63
N MET A 635 39.73 -4.35 -46.41
CA MET A 635 39.34 -3.20 -45.58
C MET A 635 39.81 -1.86 -46.16
N ARG A 636 40.85 -1.83 -47.00
CA ARG A 636 41.44 -0.61 -47.60
C ARG A 636 41.85 0.48 -46.61
N ILE A 637 42.07 0.12 -45.34
CA ILE A 637 42.57 1.02 -44.28
C ILE A 637 44.08 0.86 -44.12
N PHE A 638 44.59 -0.36 -44.32
CA PHE A 638 46.00 -0.67 -44.26
C PHE A 638 46.51 -0.93 -45.68
N TYR A 639 47.66 -0.35 -46.01
CA TYR A 639 48.30 -0.59 -47.30
C TYR A 639 49.34 -1.70 -47.16
N LEU A 640 49.10 -2.82 -47.84
CA LEU A 640 50.02 -3.97 -47.91
C LEU A 640 50.80 -3.88 -49.23
N SER A 641 52.05 -3.41 -49.19
CA SER A 641 52.89 -3.37 -50.39
C SER A 641 53.88 -4.54 -50.42
N PRO A 642 54.01 -5.27 -51.54
CA PRO A 642 55.07 -6.24 -51.77
C PRO A 642 56.42 -5.61 -52.18
N SER A 643 56.52 -4.30 -52.45
CA SER A 643 57.78 -3.65 -52.90
C SER A 643 57.95 -2.19 -52.45
N GLU A 644 59.20 -1.78 -52.23
CA GLU A 644 59.61 -0.51 -51.59
C GLU A 644 59.46 0.77 -52.44
N ASP A 645 59.15 0.73 -53.74
CA ASP A 645 59.21 1.93 -54.58
C ASP A 645 57.84 2.46 -55.07
N SER A 646 57.69 3.79 -54.98
CA SER A 646 57.02 4.73 -55.93
C SER A 646 56.01 5.72 -55.33
N VAL A 647 55.92 6.90 -55.97
CA VAL A 647 55.11 8.09 -55.62
C VAL A 647 53.60 7.81 -55.50
N GLU A 648 53.09 6.74 -56.14
CA GLU A 648 51.72 6.24 -55.94
C GLU A 648 51.44 5.78 -54.49
N GLN A 649 52.49 5.49 -53.71
CA GLN A 649 52.38 5.21 -52.28
C GLN A 649 51.83 6.42 -51.51
N LEU A 650 52.27 7.64 -51.82
CA LEU A 650 51.91 8.81 -51.00
C LEU A 650 50.44 9.20 -51.16
N ASP A 651 49.91 9.11 -52.38
CA ASP A 651 48.51 9.42 -52.67
C ASP A 651 47.57 8.36 -52.10
N ASN A 652 47.93 7.07 -52.22
CA ASN A 652 47.14 5.97 -51.65
C ASN A 652 47.20 5.92 -50.12
N VAL A 653 48.36 6.22 -49.53
CA VAL A 653 48.53 6.37 -48.07
C VAL A 653 47.75 7.59 -47.56
N SER A 654 47.82 8.73 -48.27
CA SER A 654 47.04 9.93 -47.95
C SER A 654 45.53 9.66 -47.99
N ALA A 655 45.05 8.96 -49.02
CA ALA A 655 43.65 8.55 -49.13
C ALA A 655 43.21 7.58 -48.02
N ALA A 656 44.09 6.66 -47.60
CA ALA A 656 43.84 5.78 -46.46
C ALA A 656 43.79 6.55 -45.13
N VAL A 657 44.65 7.57 -44.96
CA VAL A 657 44.66 8.46 -43.80
C VAL A 657 43.40 9.34 -43.75
N GLU A 658 42.93 9.87 -44.88
CA GLU A 658 41.68 10.63 -44.94
C GLU A 658 40.47 9.74 -44.63
N ARG A 659 40.44 8.50 -45.13
CA ARG A 659 39.41 7.51 -44.77
C ARG A 659 39.45 7.17 -43.29
N PHE A 660 40.63 7.03 -42.70
CA PHE A 660 40.76 6.78 -41.26
C PHE A 660 40.28 7.98 -40.42
N LYS A 661 40.61 9.21 -40.82
CA LYS A 661 40.09 10.44 -40.18
C LYS A 661 38.57 10.59 -40.32
N ALA A 662 37.99 10.02 -41.36
CA ALA A 662 36.54 9.99 -41.57
C ALA A 662 35.82 8.95 -40.68
N LEU A 663 36.54 8.07 -39.96
CA LEU A 663 35.95 7.13 -39.01
C LEU A 663 35.59 7.79 -37.68
N ASP A 664 34.66 7.18 -36.95
CA ASP A 664 34.20 7.67 -35.64
C ASP A 664 35.33 7.65 -34.59
N ASP A 665 35.34 8.62 -33.67
CA ASP A 665 36.37 8.78 -32.62
C ASP A 665 36.52 7.54 -31.70
N THR A 666 35.54 6.62 -31.71
CA THR A 666 35.64 5.30 -31.05
C THR A 666 36.78 4.43 -31.57
N ILE A 667 37.27 4.71 -32.78
CA ILE A 667 38.47 4.12 -33.41
C ILE A 667 39.68 5.02 -33.08
N THR A 668 40.17 4.98 -31.85
CA THR A 668 41.46 5.60 -31.51
C THR A 668 42.63 4.66 -31.83
N LEU A 669 43.73 5.23 -32.34
CA LEU A 669 44.97 4.54 -32.67
C LEU A 669 45.54 3.72 -31.49
N ASP A 670 45.29 4.18 -30.26
CA ASP A 670 45.70 3.51 -29.03
C ASP A 670 44.94 2.20 -28.77
N ASN A 671 43.64 2.14 -29.12
CA ASN A 671 42.82 0.92 -29.01
C ASN A 671 43.11 -0.08 -30.13
N LEU A 672 43.50 0.41 -31.31
CA LEU A 672 43.94 -0.36 -32.46
C LEU A 672 45.45 -0.50 -32.54
N SER A 673 46.17 -0.38 -31.42
CA SER A 673 47.60 -0.65 -31.34
C SER A 673 47.86 -2.12 -31.70
N ILE A 674 47.92 -2.37 -33.00
CA ILE A 674 48.53 -3.53 -33.64
C ILE A 674 50.01 -3.34 -33.32
N LYS A 675 50.42 -3.73 -32.10
CA LYS A 675 51.83 -4.00 -31.80
C LYS A 675 52.23 -5.08 -32.78
N THR A 676 52.77 -4.64 -33.91
CA THR A 676 53.53 -5.39 -34.90
C THR A 676 53.12 -6.85 -34.92
N LEU A 677 52.09 -7.14 -35.72
CA LEU A 677 51.79 -8.48 -36.16
C LEU A 677 53.10 -9.12 -36.62
N ASP A 678 53.63 -10.03 -35.81
CA ASP A 678 54.76 -10.92 -36.13
C ASP A 678 54.35 -11.97 -37.20
N VAL A 679 53.41 -11.59 -38.08
CA VAL A 679 53.04 -12.30 -39.33
C VAL A 679 54.26 -12.37 -40.24
N SER A 680 55.11 -11.34 -40.21
CA SER A 680 56.30 -11.21 -41.04
C SER A 680 57.35 -12.28 -40.72
N LYS A 681 57.49 -12.72 -39.45
CA LYS A 681 58.44 -13.77 -39.07
C LYS A 681 57.96 -15.19 -39.36
N LYS A 682 56.64 -15.44 -39.47
CA LYS A 682 56.09 -16.79 -39.59
C LYS A 682 55.61 -17.17 -41.00
N SER A 683 55.39 -16.22 -41.91
CA SER A 683 54.76 -16.50 -43.21
C SER A 683 55.59 -16.22 -44.46
N ASN A 684 56.82 -15.69 -44.35
CA ASN A 684 57.66 -15.29 -45.49
C ASN A 684 56.99 -14.34 -46.52
N TYR A 685 55.84 -13.74 -46.18
CA TYR A 685 55.11 -12.85 -47.07
C TYR A 685 54.70 -11.56 -46.34
N CYS A 686 55.10 -10.45 -46.98
CA CYS A 686 54.72 -9.05 -46.77
C CYS A 686 54.98 -8.42 -45.40
N VAL A 687 55.67 -7.28 -45.45
CA VAL A 687 55.72 -6.29 -44.37
C VAL A 687 54.39 -5.55 -44.38
N VAL A 688 53.63 -5.62 -43.27
CA VAL A 688 52.55 -4.67 -43.03
C VAL A 688 53.22 -3.33 -42.70
N ASN A 689 53.43 -2.49 -43.70
CA ASN A 689 53.93 -1.14 -43.44
C ASN A 689 52.81 -0.35 -42.76
N ARG A 690 53.14 0.26 -41.61
CA ARG A 690 52.24 1.19 -40.90
C ARG A 690 51.76 2.25 -41.89
N VAL A 691 50.46 2.35 -42.05
CA VAL A 691 49.83 3.60 -42.48
C VAL A 691 49.40 4.30 -41.19
N ILE A 692 50.09 5.40 -40.89
CA ILE A 692 50.10 6.25 -39.67
C ILE A 692 51.24 5.91 -38.70
#